data_AF-A0A8H6JCH6-F1
#
_entry.id   AF-A0A8H6JCH6-F1
#
_cell.length_a   1.000
_cell.length_b   1.000
_cell.length_c   1.000
_cell.angle_alpha   90.00
_cell.angle_beta   90.00
_cell.angle_gamma   90.00
#
_symmetry.space_group_name_H-M   'P 1'
#
loop_
_entity.id
_entity.type
_entity.pdbx_description
1 polymer ?
#
loop_
_entity_poly.entity_id
_entity_poly.type
_entity_poly.pdbx_seq_one_letter_code
_entity_poly.pdbx_strand_id
1 'polypeptide(L)'
;MVLRLSFAGELIRRGHQPRQTVMKPSSPSFSELLNAGTENYKQKKFTEAEIPLRKAVKLLEKAKGRDHRRTLATKFTLGLTLFELAEYERSELILKDVAGRYKSTSGADNEKTITSNLWLARIYFQREKYGQAEKLFQEMERFTTLDTYDDTGINLLCWGRACLKQEKFAKAERILRKATERAERRLEQGHEQTIKSHYWLGYAHFKQNKYSDAEKRFRKVVKSGKGASGTDDEHWLDANYGLGCALHQQGRWDEAEEPLQISTDGYERTRGWGHLDTLKGHHWLGRTLCGQYKFTLAERSLRKAAEGFQRTQGGDHHYTIESHHWLGRTLHSMNRWGEAEGSLRKAEAGIEKCLGANATPTLLNKHLLALSMLYLKKNAAEAEQLLKSSAAGLERDADFFTVCTGKFSLGVALHRQQKYAEGEQLFKEAAEGFRVEYGRYDPWTIRSYFRLGESFYHQEKYREAEPPLQEAAELSTRTLGTHDDGTLEVTRLLAEVQERLSPTASAEATETVAPPPEPTPTAESDQQPRTSAGTKDLPVRPKRTTYRPRPEPRGSFREDYTVGWICALPIELAAAEEILDDEHGEFRREREDNDENLYVLGSIGKHKTVVVCLPAGRIGSNPAAAVATQMMSTFRNIRLVLMVGIGGGVPSAEADVRLGDVVVGHPHSIHGGVVQYDMGKTTPSGFARTGMLNMPPPMLLAAVARVRANEFRGRSKFHDHLSKLEDVARFQRARAGHDILFQATYDHAGHQTCDGCRPDKQVTRPQRESTEEVAVHYGTIASGNQVMRTATERDRVSKELGGVLCFEMEGAGLMNNSACLMVRGICDYSDSHKNKSWQAYAAGTAAAWAKELLSVIPAADEA
;
A
#
# COMPACT_ATOMS: atom_id res chain seq x y z
N MET A 1 27.22 -12.39 -20.67
CA MET A 1 26.93 -11.64 -21.91
C MET A 1 27.92 -10.47 -21.96
N VAL A 2 28.84 -10.51 -22.93
CA VAL A 2 29.66 -9.42 -23.51
C VAL A 2 30.47 -8.55 -22.51
N LEU A 3 31.81 -8.64 -22.48
CA LEU A 3 32.67 -8.01 -23.48
C LEU A 3 33.84 -8.90 -23.94
N ARG A 4 33.76 -9.32 -25.20
CA ARG A 4 34.89 -9.59 -26.09
C ARG A 4 35.16 -8.30 -26.88
N LEU A 5 36.41 -7.87 -26.94
CA LEU A 5 37.07 -7.06 -27.98
C LEU A 5 38.58 -7.22 -27.70
N SER A 6 39.52 -7.43 -28.60
CA SER A 6 39.62 -7.86 -30.00
C SER A 6 41.12 -8.02 -30.26
N PHE A 7 41.50 -8.88 -31.20
CA PHE A 7 42.87 -9.26 -31.55
C PHE A 7 43.43 -8.40 -32.72
N ALA A 8 44.75 -8.49 -32.96
CA ALA A 8 45.60 -7.96 -34.08
C ALA A 8 46.14 -6.52 -33.90
N GLY A 9 47.47 -6.24 -33.85
CA GLY A 9 48.52 -6.30 -34.91
C GLY A 9 48.91 -4.83 -35.22
N GLU A 10 50.15 -4.31 -35.15
CA GLU A 10 51.33 -4.63 -35.96
C GLU A 10 52.52 -3.66 -35.64
N LEU A 11 53.74 -4.21 -35.63
CA LEU A 11 55.09 -3.71 -36.01
C LEU A 11 55.55 -2.21 -36.00
N ILE A 12 56.82 -2.07 -35.56
CA ILE A 12 57.88 -1.07 -35.89
C ILE A 12 57.85 0.29 -35.17
N ARG A 13 58.78 0.43 -34.20
CA ARG A 13 59.78 1.51 -34.23
C ARG A 13 61.14 1.01 -33.73
N ARG A 14 62.07 0.90 -34.68
CA ARG A 14 63.51 0.82 -34.42
C ARG A 14 64.00 2.20 -33.97
N GLY A 15 64.81 2.24 -32.92
CA GLY A 15 65.65 3.37 -32.52
C GLY A 15 66.84 2.85 -31.74
N HIS A 16 68.01 2.90 -32.38
CA HIS A 16 69.37 2.52 -31.98
C HIS A 16 69.73 2.04 -30.56
N GLN A 17 70.51 0.95 -30.53
CA GLN A 17 71.33 0.45 -29.42
C GLN A 17 72.44 1.45 -28.99
N PRO A 18 73.05 1.21 -27.82
CA PRO A 18 74.42 0.69 -27.88
C PRO A 18 74.62 -0.63 -27.13
N ARG A 19 75.50 -1.44 -27.70
CA ARG A 19 75.92 -2.79 -27.30
C ARG A 19 76.14 -2.92 -25.78
N GLN A 20 75.35 -3.75 -25.12
CA GLN A 20 75.79 -4.48 -23.92
C GLN A 20 76.09 -5.92 -24.31
N THR A 21 77.26 -6.37 -23.86
CA THR A 21 77.81 -7.71 -23.94
C THR A 21 76.76 -8.79 -23.65
N VAL A 22 76.54 -9.67 -24.62
CA VAL A 22 75.69 -10.86 -24.47
C VAL A 22 76.41 -11.85 -23.55
N MET A 23 76.13 -11.77 -22.25
CA MET A 23 76.22 -12.95 -21.40
C MET A 23 74.99 -13.82 -21.70
N LYS A 24 75.20 -15.07 -22.14
CA LYS A 24 74.14 -16.08 -22.12
C LYS A 24 73.56 -16.10 -20.70
N PRO A 25 72.25 -15.86 -20.48
CA PRO A 25 71.71 -15.96 -19.14
C PRO A 25 71.87 -17.41 -18.70
N SER A 26 72.65 -17.63 -17.64
CA SER A 26 72.65 -18.89 -16.90
C SER A 26 71.18 -19.26 -16.64
N SER A 27 70.81 -20.50 -16.95
CA SER A 27 69.45 -20.99 -16.68
C SER A 27 69.13 -20.69 -15.21
N PRO A 28 68.02 -19.99 -14.91
CA PRO A 28 67.76 -19.51 -13.56
C PRO A 28 67.76 -20.68 -12.58
N SER A 29 68.40 -20.48 -11.43
CA SER A 29 68.55 -21.55 -10.44
C SER A 29 67.18 -21.98 -9.90
N PHE A 30 67.06 -23.21 -9.41
CA PHE A 30 65.81 -23.69 -8.80
C PHE A 30 65.31 -22.74 -7.69
N SER A 31 66.23 -22.25 -6.86
CA SER A 31 65.91 -21.33 -5.76
C SER A 31 65.38 -19.99 -6.26
N GLU A 32 65.95 -19.44 -7.35
CA GLU A 32 65.42 -18.22 -7.99
C GLU A 32 64.01 -18.42 -8.52
N LEU A 33 63.75 -19.53 -9.22
CA LEU A 33 62.42 -19.83 -9.77
C LEU A 33 61.37 -20.05 -8.68
N LEU A 34 61.73 -20.77 -7.61
CA LEU A 34 60.82 -21.01 -6.49
C LEU A 34 60.53 -19.71 -5.72
N ASN A 35 61.55 -18.89 -5.46
CA ASN A 35 61.38 -17.63 -4.74
C ASN A 35 60.54 -16.66 -5.58
N ALA A 36 60.86 -16.48 -6.86
CA ALA A 36 60.07 -15.65 -7.77
C ALA A 36 58.61 -16.11 -7.82
N GLY A 37 58.39 -17.42 -7.97
CA GLY A 37 57.04 -17.99 -8.03
C GLY A 37 56.23 -17.83 -6.75
N THR A 38 56.83 -18.12 -5.59
CA THR A 38 56.15 -18.04 -4.29
C THR A 38 55.93 -16.60 -3.82
N GLU A 39 56.87 -15.69 -4.12
CA GLU A 39 56.73 -14.28 -3.79
C GLU A 39 55.66 -13.60 -4.65
N ASN A 40 55.64 -13.86 -5.96
CA ASN A 40 54.58 -13.38 -6.84
C ASN A 40 53.21 -13.91 -6.40
N TYR A 41 53.12 -15.17 -5.93
CA TYR A 41 51.88 -15.70 -5.36
C TYR A 41 51.44 -14.95 -4.10
N LYS A 42 52.35 -14.69 -3.15
CA LYS A 42 52.04 -13.90 -1.94
C LYS A 42 51.59 -12.48 -2.26
N GLN A 43 52.17 -11.88 -3.30
CA GLN A 43 51.78 -10.56 -3.82
C GLN A 43 50.49 -10.58 -4.66
N LYS A 44 49.80 -11.73 -4.77
CA LYS A 44 48.60 -11.94 -5.59
C LYS A 44 48.82 -11.71 -7.11
N LYS A 45 50.06 -11.79 -7.57
CA LYS A 45 50.44 -11.70 -8.99
C LYS A 45 50.45 -13.10 -9.62
N PHE A 46 49.27 -13.70 -9.74
CA PHE A 46 49.14 -15.12 -10.10
C PHE A 46 49.67 -15.46 -11.50
N THR A 47 49.47 -14.58 -12.48
CA THR A 47 49.99 -14.75 -13.85
C THR A 47 51.53 -14.81 -13.87
N GLU A 48 52.17 -13.95 -13.08
CA GLU A 48 53.63 -13.88 -12.95
C GLU A 48 54.19 -15.02 -12.09
N ALA A 49 53.37 -15.61 -11.22
CA ALA A 49 53.74 -16.75 -10.38
C ALA A 49 53.71 -18.09 -11.14
N GLU A 50 52.81 -18.25 -12.10
CA GLU A 50 52.55 -19.54 -12.75
C GLU A 50 53.79 -20.12 -13.45
N ILE A 51 54.44 -19.35 -14.32
CA ILE A 51 55.56 -19.83 -15.14
C ILE A 51 56.77 -20.22 -14.26
N PRO A 52 57.23 -19.39 -13.31
CA PRO A 52 58.30 -19.77 -12.39
C PRO A 52 57.97 -21.02 -11.57
N LEU A 53 56.75 -21.11 -11.00
CA LEU A 53 56.31 -22.28 -10.23
C LEU A 53 56.29 -23.55 -11.08
N ARG A 54 55.74 -23.49 -12.30
CA ARG A 54 55.71 -24.63 -13.24
C ARG A 54 57.12 -25.12 -13.60
N LYS A 55 58.07 -24.21 -13.82
CA LYS A 55 59.47 -24.56 -14.09
C LYS A 55 60.14 -25.15 -12.84
N ALA A 56 59.89 -24.58 -11.66
CA ALA A 56 60.42 -25.09 -10.39
C ALA A 56 59.91 -26.51 -10.07
N VAL A 57 58.62 -26.79 -10.31
CA VAL A 57 58.05 -28.15 -10.18
C VAL A 57 58.78 -29.15 -11.06
N LYS A 58 58.98 -28.84 -12.35
CA LYS A 58 59.68 -29.75 -13.27
C LYS A 58 61.11 -30.06 -12.82
N LEU A 59 61.84 -29.05 -12.34
CA LEU A 59 63.20 -29.24 -11.82
C LEU A 59 63.19 -30.09 -10.54
N LEU A 60 62.24 -29.86 -9.63
CA LEU A 60 62.10 -30.63 -8.39
C LEU A 60 61.71 -32.08 -8.63
N GLU A 61 60.79 -32.34 -9.55
CA GLU A 61 60.42 -33.72 -9.93
C GLU A 61 61.62 -34.50 -10.46
N LYS A 62 62.47 -33.86 -11.28
CA LYS A 62 63.69 -34.49 -11.83
C LYS A 62 64.76 -34.69 -10.75
N ALA A 63 64.95 -33.73 -9.85
CA ALA A 63 66.03 -33.76 -8.87
C ALA A 63 65.71 -34.61 -7.62
N LYS A 64 64.45 -34.63 -7.18
CA LYS A 64 64.04 -35.20 -5.87
C LYS A 64 62.90 -36.21 -5.96
N GLY A 65 62.31 -36.41 -7.14
CA GLY A 65 61.16 -37.26 -7.33
C GLY A 65 59.83 -36.56 -7.01
N ARG A 66 58.74 -37.22 -7.40
CA ARG A 66 57.37 -36.68 -7.35
C ARG A 66 56.77 -36.64 -5.94
N ASP A 67 57.21 -37.53 -5.05
CA ASP A 67 56.69 -37.67 -3.68
C ASP A 67 57.47 -36.86 -2.63
N HIS A 68 58.55 -36.20 -3.04
CA HIS A 68 59.35 -35.42 -2.12
C HIS A 68 58.59 -34.19 -1.59
N ARG A 69 58.68 -33.94 -0.26
CA ARG A 69 57.94 -32.89 0.46
C ARG A 69 57.96 -31.52 -0.20
N ARG A 70 59.13 -31.08 -0.71
CA ARG A 70 59.24 -29.78 -1.43
C ARG A 70 58.55 -29.81 -2.80
N THR A 71 58.62 -30.93 -3.53
CA THR A 71 57.96 -31.09 -4.83
C THR A 71 56.44 -30.96 -4.67
N LEU A 72 55.88 -31.66 -3.68
CA LEU A 72 54.45 -31.60 -3.37
C LEU A 72 54.02 -30.21 -2.87
N ALA A 73 54.81 -29.55 -2.03
CA ALA A 73 54.50 -28.19 -1.57
C ALA A 73 54.49 -27.17 -2.74
N THR A 74 55.49 -27.22 -3.64
CA THR A 74 55.53 -26.32 -4.80
C THR A 74 54.41 -26.63 -5.80
N LYS A 75 54.09 -27.91 -6.02
CA LYS A 75 52.91 -28.31 -6.82
C LYS A 75 51.60 -27.82 -6.21
N PHE A 76 51.46 -27.92 -4.89
CA PHE A 76 50.29 -27.42 -4.18
C PHE A 76 50.12 -25.91 -4.42
N THR A 77 51.18 -25.11 -4.24
CA THR A 77 51.15 -23.67 -4.54
C THR A 77 50.81 -23.39 -6.00
N LEU A 78 51.39 -24.13 -6.96
CA LEU A 78 51.02 -24.02 -8.38
C LEU A 78 49.54 -24.34 -8.62
N GLY A 79 48.99 -25.36 -7.96
CA GLY A 79 47.59 -25.71 -8.01
C GLY A 79 46.68 -24.57 -7.52
N LEU A 80 47.06 -23.91 -6.42
CA LEU A 80 46.36 -22.73 -5.92
C LEU A 80 46.50 -21.54 -6.89
N THR A 81 47.68 -21.28 -7.45
CA THR A 81 47.87 -20.24 -8.47
C THR A 81 46.94 -20.45 -9.66
N LEU A 82 46.80 -21.68 -10.14
CA LEU A 82 45.91 -22.01 -11.24
C LEU A 82 44.43 -21.86 -10.87
N PHE A 83 44.06 -22.15 -9.62
CA PHE A 83 42.71 -21.89 -9.12
C PHE A 83 42.35 -20.40 -9.17
N GLU A 84 43.26 -19.54 -8.71
CA GLU A 84 43.08 -18.08 -8.74
C GLU A 84 43.06 -17.52 -10.17
N LEU A 85 43.70 -18.20 -11.13
CA LEU A 85 43.62 -17.89 -12.56
C LEU A 85 42.36 -18.47 -13.24
N ALA A 86 41.45 -19.10 -12.49
CA ALA A 86 40.26 -19.81 -13.00
C ALA A 86 40.57 -20.96 -13.98
N GLU A 87 41.80 -21.48 -13.96
CA GLU A 87 42.26 -22.64 -14.75
C GLU A 87 41.93 -23.95 -14.00
N TYR A 88 40.63 -24.15 -13.73
CA TYR A 88 40.15 -25.19 -12.82
C TYR A 88 40.47 -26.62 -13.29
N GLU A 89 40.49 -26.87 -14.60
CA GLU A 89 40.87 -28.15 -15.19
C GLU A 89 42.31 -28.54 -14.84
N ARG A 90 43.23 -27.58 -15.02
CA ARG A 90 44.66 -27.79 -14.74
C ARG A 90 44.92 -27.86 -13.24
N SER A 91 44.23 -27.02 -12.47
CA SER A 91 44.27 -27.04 -11.01
C SER A 91 43.77 -28.38 -10.46
N GLU A 92 42.66 -28.91 -10.97
CA GLU A 92 42.11 -30.23 -10.61
C GLU A 92 43.15 -31.32 -10.78
N LEU A 93 43.81 -31.38 -11.94
CA LEU A 93 44.81 -32.40 -12.24
C LEU A 93 45.97 -32.38 -11.24
N ILE A 94 46.50 -31.19 -10.95
CA ILE A 94 47.64 -31.02 -10.05
C ILE A 94 47.23 -31.32 -8.60
N LEU A 95 46.12 -30.76 -8.12
CA LEU A 95 45.71 -30.93 -6.73
C LEU A 95 45.17 -32.33 -6.43
N LYS A 96 44.61 -33.03 -7.42
CA LYS A 96 44.29 -34.45 -7.30
C LYS A 96 45.54 -35.33 -7.19
N ASP A 97 46.59 -35.06 -7.98
CA ASP A 97 47.89 -35.75 -7.84
C ASP A 97 48.52 -35.46 -6.47
N VAL A 98 48.53 -34.20 -6.04
CA VAL A 98 49.08 -33.78 -4.73
C VAL A 98 48.31 -34.42 -3.57
N ALA A 99 46.98 -34.38 -3.58
CA ALA A 99 46.15 -34.98 -2.52
C ALA A 99 46.35 -36.50 -2.44
N GLY A 100 46.41 -37.19 -3.59
CA GLY A 100 46.68 -38.62 -3.65
C GLY A 100 48.05 -38.98 -3.07
N ARG A 101 49.09 -38.22 -3.44
CA ARG A 101 50.46 -38.45 -2.93
C ARG A 101 50.60 -38.14 -1.45
N TYR A 102 50.01 -37.06 -0.95
CA TYR A 102 49.99 -36.80 0.50
C TYR A 102 49.25 -37.89 1.27
N LYS A 103 48.12 -38.40 0.75
CA LYS A 103 47.39 -39.51 1.36
C LYS A 103 48.24 -40.78 1.44
N SER A 104 48.96 -41.13 0.37
CA SER A 104 49.82 -42.32 0.34
C SER A 104 51.09 -42.19 1.20
N THR A 105 51.66 -40.99 1.31
CA THR A 105 52.94 -40.77 2.02
C THR A 105 52.77 -40.43 3.49
N SER A 106 51.68 -39.73 3.85
CA SER A 106 51.50 -39.10 5.15
C SER A 106 50.21 -39.50 5.87
N GLY A 107 49.33 -40.28 5.23
CA GLY A 107 48.04 -40.68 5.79
C GLY A 107 46.88 -39.77 5.39
N ALA A 108 45.66 -40.25 5.61
CA ALA A 108 44.41 -39.56 5.25
C ALA A 108 44.07 -38.39 6.21
N ASP A 109 44.49 -38.50 7.47
CA ASP A 109 44.30 -37.55 8.57
C ASP A 109 45.38 -36.45 8.60
N ASN A 110 46.39 -36.52 7.74
CA ASN A 110 47.42 -35.50 7.67
C ASN A 110 46.87 -34.15 7.21
N GLU A 111 47.31 -33.07 7.85
CA GLU A 111 46.92 -31.68 7.57
C GLU A 111 47.01 -31.30 6.08
N LYS A 112 48.06 -31.75 5.39
CA LYS A 112 48.28 -31.45 3.97
C LYS A 112 47.37 -32.25 3.06
N THR A 113 47.07 -33.50 3.43
CA THR A 113 46.06 -34.32 2.74
C THR A 113 44.69 -33.66 2.85
N ILE A 114 44.31 -33.22 4.06
CA ILE A 114 43.03 -32.56 4.30
C ILE A 114 42.93 -31.26 3.51
N THR A 115 43.92 -30.39 3.64
CA THR A 115 43.95 -29.09 2.95
C THR A 115 43.88 -29.26 1.43
N SER A 116 44.63 -30.21 0.86
CA SER A 116 44.61 -30.48 -0.58
C SER A 116 43.25 -30.97 -1.07
N ASN A 117 42.58 -31.83 -0.30
CA ASN A 117 41.23 -32.31 -0.63
C ASN A 117 40.15 -31.23 -0.47
N LEU A 118 40.28 -30.33 0.51
CA LEU A 118 39.36 -29.19 0.67
C LEU A 118 39.45 -28.22 -0.51
N TRP A 119 40.66 -27.94 -1.02
CA TRP A 119 40.85 -27.16 -2.24
C TRP A 119 40.33 -27.89 -3.49
N LEU A 120 40.54 -29.20 -3.59
CA LEU A 120 39.95 -30.02 -4.66
C LEU A 120 38.41 -29.99 -4.62
N ALA A 121 37.80 -29.99 -3.43
CA ALA A 121 36.36 -29.84 -3.26
C ALA A 121 35.86 -28.45 -3.73
N ARG A 122 36.60 -27.37 -3.46
CA ARG A 122 36.31 -26.04 -4.01
C ARG A 122 36.39 -26.02 -5.53
N ILE A 123 37.37 -26.70 -6.13
CA ILE A 123 37.48 -26.85 -7.58
C ILE A 123 36.28 -27.59 -8.14
N TYR A 124 35.89 -28.71 -7.55
CA TYR A 124 34.68 -29.43 -7.94
C TYR A 124 33.42 -28.56 -7.83
N PHE A 125 33.33 -27.70 -6.82
CA PHE A 125 32.26 -26.73 -6.73
C PHE A 125 32.25 -25.73 -7.90
N GLN A 126 33.41 -25.13 -8.23
CA GLN A 126 33.51 -24.17 -9.35
C GLN A 126 33.24 -24.82 -10.71
N ARG A 127 33.51 -26.12 -10.83
CA ARG A 127 33.21 -26.94 -12.01
C ARG A 127 31.79 -27.53 -12.02
N GLU A 128 30.93 -27.10 -11.10
CA GLU A 128 29.54 -27.57 -10.95
C GLU A 128 29.40 -29.07 -10.64
N LYS A 129 30.49 -29.74 -10.25
CA LYS A 129 30.52 -31.15 -9.81
C LYS A 129 30.11 -31.26 -8.34
N TYR A 130 28.93 -30.75 -7.99
CA TYR A 130 28.48 -30.56 -6.61
C TYR A 130 28.47 -31.85 -5.77
N GLY A 131 28.08 -32.98 -6.36
CA GLY A 131 28.08 -34.27 -5.67
C GLY A 131 29.48 -34.78 -5.33
N GLN A 132 30.49 -34.47 -6.16
CA GLN A 132 31.89 -34.81 -5.86
C GLN A 132 32.47 -33.87 -4.79
N ALA A 133 32.15 -32.58 -4.88
CA ALA A 133 32.53 -31.60 -3.87
C ALA A 133 31.97 -31.98 -2.49
N GLU A 134 30.67 -32.31 -2.42
CA GLU A 134 30.00 -32.74 -1.18
C GLU A 134 30.67 -33.97 -0.57
N LYS A 135 30.98 -35.01 -1.36
CA LYS A 135 31.65 -36.21 -0.87
C LYS A 135 33.01 -35.89 -0.22
N LEU A 136 33.80 -35.04 -0.86
CA LEU A 136 35.10 -34.63 -0.32
C LEU A 136 34.94 -33.79 0.96
N PHE A 137 34.03 -32.82 1.00
CA PHE A 137 33.78 -32.05 2.23
C PHE A 137 33.33 -32.95 3.39
N GLN A 138 32.48 -33.95 3.13
CA GLN A 138 32.05 -34.93 4.12
C GLN A 138 33.18 -35.84 4.62
N GLU A 139 34.06 -36.29 3.73
CA GLU A 139 35.22 -37.10 4.11
C GLU A 139 36.15 -36.28 5.01
N MET A 140 36.40 -35.02 4.65
CA MET A 140 37.31 -34.14 5.38
C MET A 140 36.73 -33.65 6.72
N GLU A 141 35.41 -33.47 6.84
CA GLU A 141 34.76 -33.10 8.12
C GLU A 141 35.06 -34.11 9.24
N ARG A 142 35.32 -35.39 8.91
CA ARG A 142 35.67 -36.41 9.90
C ARG A 142 37.02 -36.17 10.57
N PHE A 143 37.91 -35.44 9.90
CA PHE A 143 39.27 -35.18 10.36
C PHE A 143 39.46 -33.75 10.85
N THR A 144 38.55 -32.83 10.52
CA THR A 144 38.65 -31.42 10.91
C THR A 144 37.85 -31.14 12.19
N THR A 145 38.55 -30.74 13.25
CA THR A 145 37.90 -30.04 14.36
C THR A 145 37.54 -28.63 13.93
N LEU A 146 36.40 -28.12 14.39
CA LEU A 146 35.83 -26.83 13.96
C LEU A 146 36.75 -25.62 14.10
N ASP A 147 37.86 -25.70 14.86
CA ASP A 147 38.67 -24.54 15.24
C ASP A 147 40.11 -24.51 14.71
N THR A 148 40.60 -25.57 14.06
CA THR A 148 42.03 -25.73 13.72
C THR A 148 42.45 -25.14 12.39
N TYR A 149 41.52 -24.87 11.46
CA TYR A 149 41.85 -24.31 10.14
C TYR A 149 41.17 -22.97 9.91
N ASP A 150 41.94 -21.97 9.51
CA ASP A 150 41.45 -20.61 9.22
C ASP A 150 40.33 -20.64 8.14
N ASP A 151 40.51 -21.49 7.14
CA ASP A 151 39.62 -21.63 5.98
C ASP A 151 38.33 -22.44 6.22
N THR A 152 38.11 -22.94 7.44
CA THR A 152 36.94 -23.79 7.79
C THR A 152 35.61 -23.09 7.46
N GLY A 153 35.50 -21.78 7.71
CA GLY A 153 34.28 -21.01 7.41
C GLY A 153 33.92 -21.01 5.93
N ILE A 154 34.91 -20.73 5.07
CA ILE A 154 34.74 -20.73 3.60
C ILE A 154 34.37 -22.13 3.10
N ASN A 155 35.00 -23.17 3.64
CA ASN A 155 34.69 -24.56 3.25
C ASN A 155 33.25 -24.96 3.61
N LEU A 156 32.76 -24.59 4.79
CA LEU A 156 31.37 -24.83 5.18
C LEU A 156 30.39 -24.07 4.29
N LEU A 157 30.71 -22.83 3.90
CA LEU A 157 29.90 -22.06 2.94
C LEU A 157 29.83 -22.73 1.57
N CYS A 158 30.97 -23.14 1.01
CA CYS A 158 31.03 -23.86 -0.25
C CYS A 158 30.24 -25.17 -0.19
N TRP A 159 30.38 -25.93 0.89
CA TRP A 159 29.66 -27.18 1.07
C TRP A 159 28.14 -26.95 1.19
N GLY A 160 27.71 -26.00 2.02
CA GLY A 160 26.30 -25.63 2.15
C GLY A 160 25.68 -25.24 0.81
N ARG A 161 26.39 -24.42 0.02
CA ARG A 161 25.97 -24.03 -1.35
C ARG A 161 25.94 -25.23 -2.32
N ALA A 162 26.88 -26.16 -2.22
CA ALA A 162 26.87 -27.39 -3.01
C ALA A 162 25.64 -28.26 -2.69
N CYS A 163 25.22 -28.30 -1.43
CA CYS A 163 23.97 -28.97 -1.03
C CYS A 163 22.73 -28.22 -1.55
N LEU A 164 22.72 -26.88 -1.52
CA LEU A 164 21.61 -26.08 -2.09
C LEU A 164 21.43 -26.31 -3.59
N LYS A 165 22.53 -26.38 -4.36
CA LYS A 165 22.49 -26.65 -5.81
C LYS A 165 22.00 -28.06 -6.17
N GLN A 166 22.07 -28.98 -5.20
CA GLN A 166 21.51 -30.33 -5.31
C GLN A 166 20.13 -30.45 -4.66
N GLU A 167 19.51 -29.33 -4.27
CA GLU A 167 18.19 -29.26 -3.61
C GLU A 167 18.11 -30.00 -2.26
N LYS A 168 19.27 -30.27 -1.64
CA LYS A 168 19.37 -30.92 -0.31
C LYS A 168 19.23 -29.88 0.81
N PHE A 169 18.06 -29.22 0.90
CA PHE A 169 17.88 -28.02 1.74
C PHE A 169 18.10 -28.25 3.24
N ALA A 170 17.56 -29.33 3.81
CA ALA A 170 17.74 -29.63 5.24
C ALA A 170 19.21 -29.87 5.62
N LYS A 171 19.96 -30.54 4.73
CA LYS A 171 21.40 -30.75 4.92
C LYS A 171 22.17 -29.44 4.77
N ALA A 172 21.82 -28.63 3.77
CA ALA A 172 22.41 -27.30 3.59
C ALA A 172 22.21 -26.42 4.82
N GLU A 173 21.00 -26.38 5.38
CA GLU A 173 20.68 -25.64 6.61
C GLU A 173 21.62 -26.03 7.75
N ARG A 174 21.79 -27.33 8.01
CA ARG A 174 22.67 -27.81 9.08
C ARG A 174 24.12 -27.35 8.90
N ILE A 175 24.63 -27.41 7.67
CA ILE A 175 26.02 -27.01 7.37
C ILE A 175 26.19 -25.49 7.43
N LEU A 176 25.25 -24.73 6.87
CA LEU A 176 25.28 -23.26 6.87
C LEU A 176 25.10 -22.68 8.26
N ARG A 177 24.31 -23.33 9.12
CA ARG A 177 24.20 -22.98 10.55
C ARG A 177 25.55 -23.05 11.26
N LYS A 178 26.31 -24.14 11.07
CA LYS A 178 27.69 -24.25 11.59
C LYS A 178 28.60 -23.13 11.06
N ALA A 179 28.47 -22.78 9.77
CA ALA A 179 29.23 -21.68 9.18
C ALA A 179 28.92 -20.34 9.83
N THR A 180 27.63 -20.04 10.05
CA THR A 180 27.16 -18.82 10.70
C THR A 180 27.59 -18.72 12.16
N GLU A 181 27.40 -19.78 12.96
CA GLU A 181 27.81 -19.80 14.37
C GLU A 181 29.33 -19.64 14.53
N ARG A 182 30.12 -20.15 13.57
CA ARG A 182 31.56 -19.90 13.53
C ARG A 182 31.88 -18.45 13.19
N ALA A 183 31.22 -17.90 12.16
CA ALA A 183 31.43 -16.53 11.73
C ALA A 183 31.07 -15.53 12.84
N GLU A 184 29.91 -15.68 13.49
CA GLU A 184 29.46 -14.82 14.61
C GLU A 184 30.41 -14.87 15.82
N ARG A 185 31.09 -16.00 16.06
CA ARG A 185 32.07 -16.13 17.17
C ARG A 185 33.42 -15.50 16.88
N ARG A 186 33.85 -15.44 15.62
CA ARG A 186 35.24 -15.10 15.25
C ARG A 186 35.37 -13.80 14.48
N LEU A 187 34.29 -13.31 13.88
CA LEU A 187 34.30 -12.23 12.91
C LEU A 187 33.26 -11.19 13.31
N GLU A 188 33.53 -9.93 12.96
CA GLU A 188 32.58 -8.84 13.15
C GLU A 188 31.33 -9.04 12.27
N GLN A 189 30.22 -8.40 12.65
CA GLN A 189 28.96 -8.52 11.93
C GLN A 189 29.05 -8.07 10.47
N GLY A 190 29.91 -7.09 10.16
CA GLY A 190 30.13 -6.56 8.80
C GLY A 190 31.11 -7.37 7.96
N HIS A 191 31.71 -8.44 8.49
CA HIS A 191 32.68 -9.23 7.74
C HIS A 191 31.99 -10.04 6.61
N GLU A 192 32.60 -10.07 5.42
CA GLU A 192 32.04 -10.71 4.21
C GLU A 192 31.57 -12.15 4.44
N GLN A 193 32.33 -12.96 5.17
CA GLN A 193 31.94 -14.33 5.51
C GLN A 193 30.69 -14.39 6.42
N THR A 194 30.55 -13.46 7.37
CA THR A 194 29.37 -13.36 8.26
C THR A 194 28.13 -13.04 7.43
N ILE A 195 28.23 -12.04 6.55
CA ILE A 195 27.18 -11.63 5.61
C ILE A 195 26.76 -12.81 4.71
N LYS A 196 27.71 -13.44 4.03
CA LYS A 196 27.45 -14.59 3.13
C LYS A 196 26.81 -15.75 3.89
N SER A 197 27.26 -16.04 5.11
CA SER A 197 26.71 -17.14 5.91
C SER A 197 25.24 -16.91 6.27
N HIS A 198 24.89 -15.69 6.69
CA HIS A 198 23.51 -15.34 7.00
C HIS A 198 22.62 -15.38 5.76
N TYR A 199 23.09 -14.84 4.63
CA TYR A 199 22.35 -14.87 3.37
C TYR A 199 22.03 -16.31 2.93
N TRP A 200 23.04 -17.18 2.83
CA TRP A 200 22.83 -18.56 2.36
C TRP A 200 21.99 -19.37 3.33
N LEU A 201 22.12 -19.16 4.65
CA LEU A 201 21.26 -19.79 5.64
C LEU A 201 19.80 -19.30 5.50
N GLY A 202 19.60 -18.00 5.29
CA GLY A 202 18.28 -17.43 4.99
C GLY A 202 17.67 -18.03 3.72
N TYR A 203 18.45 -18.17 2.65
CA TYR A 203 18.03 -18.83 1.42
C TYR A 203 17.64 -20.30 1.65
N ALA A 204 18.41 -21.04 2.45
CA ALA A 204 18.09 -22.41 2.81
C ALA A 204 16.78 -22.54 3.60
N HIS A 205 16.50 -21.59 4.50
CA HIS A 205 15.21 -21.50 5.22
C HIS A 205 14.06 -21.17 4.26
N PHE A 206 14.25 -20.20 3.36
CA PHE A 206 13.24 -19.80 2.38
C PHE A 206 12.83 -20.97 1.47
N LYS A 207 13.80 -21.76 0.98
CA LYS A 207 13.54 -22.95 0.15
C LYS A 207 12.84 -24.10 0.89
N GLN A 208 12.83 -24.07 2.21
CA GLN A 208 12.07 -25.00 3.06
C GLN A 208 10.73 -24.41 3.51
N ASN A 209 10.30 -23.28 2.94
CA ASN A 209 9.11 -22.52 3.35
C ASN A 209 9.13 -22.03 4.81
N LYS A 210 10.32 -21.98 5.45
CA LYS A 210 10.52 -21.42 6.79
C LYS A 210 10.69 -19.90 6.72
N TYR A 211 9.66 -19.19 6.29
CA TYR A 211 9.76 -17.77 5.93
C TYR A 211 10.12 -16.86 7.10
N SER A 212 9.60 -17.12 8.31
CA SER A 212 9.96 -16.35 9.52
C SER A 212 11.44 -16.48 9.88
N ASP A 213 12.02 -17.68 9.75
CA ASP A 213 13.44 -17.87 10.01
C ASP A 213 14.32 -17.29 8.90
N ALA A 214 13.86 -17.36 7.64
CA ALA A 214 14.51 -16.70 6.51
C ALA A 214 14.56 -15.18 6.72
N GLU A 215 13.45 -14.56 7.10
CA GLU A 215 13.35 -13.14 7.42
C GLU A 215 14.38 -12.72 8.47
N LYS A 216 14.45 -13.45 9.60
CA LYS A 216 15.43 -13.14 10.67
C LYS A 216 16.86 -13.12 10.13
N ARG A 217 17.22 -14.05 9.25
CA ARG A 217 18.56 -14.12 8.65
C ARG A 217 18.79 -12.99 7.64
N PHE A 218 17.83 -12.70 6.76
CA PHE A 218 17.96 -11.61 5.80
C PHE A 218 18.01 -10.24 6.46
N ARG A 219 17.21 -9.98 7.50
CA ARG A 219 17.29 -8.72 8.27
C ARG A 219 18.67 -8.50 8.90
N LYS A 220 19.37 -9.56 9.33
CA LYS A 220 20.77 -9.41 9.79
C LYS A 220 21.70 -8.92 8.68
N VAL A 221 21.56 -9.44 7.46
CA VAL A 221 22.34 -9.01 6.29
C VAL A 221 22.01 -7.58 5.87
N VAL A 222 20.72 -7.22 5.88
CA VAL A 222 20.30 -5.85 5.54
C VAL A 222 20.80 -4.86 6.59
N LYS A 223 20.77 -5.23 7.88
CA LYS A 223 21.21 -4.40 9.02
C LYS A 223 22.73 -4.24 9.12
N SER A 224 23.54 -5.19 8.63
CA SER A 224 24.99 -4.99 8.52
C SER A 224 25.36 -3.81 7.62
N GLY A 225 24.37 -3.21 6.93
CA GLY A 225 24.47 -1.91 6.30
C GLY A 225 25.24 -1.96 4.98
N LYS A 226 25.23 -0.86 4.25
CA LYS A 226 26.11 -0.62 3.08
C LYS A 226 27.58 -0.76 3.51
N GLY A 227 28.13 -1.96 3.46
CA GLY A 227 29.50 -2.26 3.86
C GLY A 227 30.51 -1.87 2.76
N ALA A 228 31.37 -0.91 3.09
CA ALA A 228 32.72 -0.67 2.54
C ALA A 228 32.93 -0.25 1.07
N SER A 229 32.02 -0.48 0.12
CA SER A 229 32.29 -0.24 -1.33
C SER A 229 31.43 0.83 -2.02
N GLY A 230 30.43 1.42 -1.36
CA GLY A 230 29.69 2.55 -1.93
C GLY A 230 28.73 2.24 -3.09
N THR A 231 28.64 1.01 -3.59
CA THR A 231 27.69 0.60 -4.64
C THR A 231 27.24 -0.85 -4.43
N ASP A 232 25.93 -1.08 -4.37
CA ASP A 232 25.24 -2.33 -4.78
C ASP A 232 26.00 -3.67 -4.56
N ASP A 233 26.36 -4.02 -3.31
CA ASP A 233 26.87 -5.37 -2.97
C ASP A 233 25.82 -6.43 -3.36
N GLU A 234 26.22 -7.38 -4.20
CA GLU A 234 25.38 -8.46 -4.73
C GLU A 234 24.61 -9.19 -3.63
N HIS A 235 25.26 -9.51 -2.51
CA HIS A 235 24.63 -10.26 -1.42
C HIS A 235 23.68 -9.39 -0.60
N TRP A 236 23.91 -8.07 -0.55
CA TRP A 236 23.00 -7.15 0.12
C TRP A 236 21.72 -6.93 -0.71
N LEU A 237 21.84 -6.78 -2.03
CA LEU A 237 20.68 -6.72 -2.93
C LEU A 237 19.89 -8.03 -2.90
N ASP A 238 20.59 -9.17 -2.97
CA ASP A 238 19.95 -10.49 -2.89
C ASP A 238 19.29 -10.75 -1.53
N ALA A 239 19.84 -10.23 -0.44
CA ALA A 239 19.20 -10.32 0.88
C ALA A 239 17.96 -9.43 0.99
N ASN A 240 17.95 -8.23 0.38
CA ASN A 240 16.74 -7.41 0.30
C ASN A 240 15.65 -8.09 -0.54
N TYR A 241 16.02 -8.68 -1.68
CA TYR A 241 15.10 -9.49 -2.49
C TYR A 241 14.56 -10.67 -1.68
N GLY A 242 15.43 -11.44 -1.02
CA GLY A 242 15.04 -12.58 -0.17
C GLY A 242 14.15 -12.17 1.00
N LEU A 243 14.44 -11.04 1.65
CA LEU A 243 13.63 -10.45 2.72
C LEU A 243 12.23 -10.09 2.21
N GLY A 244 12.16 -9.38 1.09
CA GLY A 244 10.92 -9.00 0.44
C GLY A 244 10.05 -10.19 0.07
N CYS A 245 10.63 -11.21 -0.56
CA CYS A 245 9.92 -12.46 -0.86
C CYS A 245 9.47 -13.17 0.41
N ALA A 246 10.29 -13.23 1.47
CA ALA A 246 9.91 -13.88 2.72
C ALA A 246 8.77 -13.16 3.46
N LEU A 247 8.73 -11.83 3.40
CA LEU A 247 7.64 -11.02 3.96
C LEU A 247 6.36 -11.18 3.13
N HIS A 248 6.47 -11.18 1.80
CA HIS A 248 5.35 -11.44 0.89
C HIS A 248 4.67 -12.78 1.19
N GLN A 249 5.44 -13.85 1.33
CA GLN A 249 4.92 -15.18 1.62
C GLN A 249 4.26 -15.30 3.00
N GLN A 250 4.55 -14.36 3.91
CA GLN A 250 3.90 -14.25 5.21
C GLN A 250 2.64 -13.35 5.18
N GLY A 251 2.24 -12.84 4.02
CA GLY A 251 1.11 -11.91 3.88
C GLY A 251 1.40 -10.48 4.34
N ARG A 252 2.65 -10.17 4.74
CA ARG A 252 3.07 -8.84 5.22
C ARG A 252 3.48 -7.96 4.04
N TRP A 253 2.52 -7.65 3.17
CA TRP A 253 2.78 -6.98 1.90
C TRP A 253 3.33 -5.56 2.09
N ASP A 254 2.87 -4.81 3.09
CA ASP A 254 3.36 -3.44 3.38
C ASP A 254 4.85 -3.40 3.69
N GLU A 255 5.34 -4.33 4.51
CA GLU A 255 6.77 -4.42 4.84
C GLU A 255 7.61 -5.02 3.71
N ALA A 256 7.01 -5.79 2.80
CA ALA A 256 7.71 -6.41 1.68
C ALA A 256 8.06 -5.43 0.56
N GLU A 257 7.33 -4.32 0.44
CA GLU A 257 7.47 -3.34 -0.65
C GLU A 257 8.87 -2.71 -0.69
N GLU A 258 9.33 -2.14 0.43
CA GLU A 258 10.60 -1.42 0.47
C GLU A 258 11.80 -2.33 0.12
N PRO A 259 11.98 -3.53 0.72
CA PRO A 259 13.06 -4.45 0.33
C PRO A 259 12.99 -4.89 -1.15
N LEU A 260 11.78 -5.12 -1.69
CA LEU A 260 11.61 -5.48 -3.10
C LEU A 260 11.93 -4.30 -4.03
N GLN A 261 11.55 -3.08 -3.66
CA GLN A 261 11.87 -1.87 -4.41
C GLN A 261 13.38 -1.63 -4.45
N ILE A 262 14.04 -1.70 -3.29
CA ILE A 262 15.50 -1.54 -3.14
C ILE A 262 16.25 -2.55 -4.03
N SER A 263 15.89 -3.83 -3.94
CA SER A 263 16.55 -4.89 -4.71
C SER A 263 16.29 -4.75 -6.21
N THR A 264 15.06 -4.46 -6.61
CA THR A 264 14.69 -4.28 -8.02
C THR A 264 15.42 -3.10 -8.66
N ASP A 265 15.46 -1.95 -7.99
CA ASP A 265 16.18 -0.77 -8.49
C ASP A 265 17.69 -1.00 -8.53
N GLY A 266 18.24 -1.71 -7.53
CA GLY A 266 19.65 -2.10 -7.52
C GLY A 266 20.01 -3.06 -8.66
N TYR A 267 19.16 -4.05 -8.94
CA TYR A 267 19.34 -4.95 -10.08
C TYR A 267 19.22 -4.23 -11.43
N GLU A 268 18.27 -3.29 -11.58
CA GLU A 268 18.17 -2.46 -12.78
C GLU A 268 19.47 -1.67 -13.03
N ARG A 269 20.07 -1.07 -11.98
CA ARG A 269 21.33 -0.31 -12.10
C ARG A 269 22.54 -1.18 -12.39
N THR A 270 22.67 -2.32 -11.72
CA THR A 270 23.89 -3.15 -11.78
C THR A 270 23.90 -4.19 -12.88
N ARG A 271 22.75 -4.85 -13.11
CA ARG A 271 22.61 -5.98 -14.05
C ARG A 271 21.87 -5.57 -15.32
N GLY A 272 21.18 -4.43 -15.30
CA GLY A 272 20.39 -3.92 -16.40
C GLY A 272 18.95 -4.44 -16.39
N TRP A 273 18.10 -3.77 -17.17
CA TRP A 273 16.65 -4.03 -17.19
C TRP A 273 16.27 -5.44 -17.69
N GLY A 274 17.04 -6.01 -18.63
CA GLY A 274 16.75 -7.33 -19.22
C GLY A 274 17.28 -8.53 -18.43
N HIS A 275 17.95 -8.30 -17.29
CA HIS A 275 18.51 -9.39 -16.50
C HIS A 275 17.41 -10.16 -15.75
N LEU A 276 17.53 -11.49 -15.65
CA LEU A 276 16.51 -12.34 -15.05
C LEU A 276 16.16 -11.95 -13.62
N ASP A 277 17.15 -11.56 -12.81
CA ASP A 277 16.89 -11.16 -11.42
C ASP A 277 16.19 -9.80 -11.31
N THR A 278 16.46 -8.88 -12.24
CA THR A 278 15.71 -7.63 -12.36
C THR A 278 14.24 -7.90 -12.67
N LEU A 279 13.97 -8.82 -13.60
CA LEU A 279 12.62 -9.23 -13.96
C LEU A 279 11.90 -9.95 -12.81
N LYS A 280 12.62 -10.79 -12.04
CA LYS A 280 12.08 -11.40 -10.81
C LYS A 280 11.75 -10.34 -9.77
N GLY A 281 12.60 -9.33 -9.60
CA GLY A 281 12.33 -8.18 -8.73
C GLY A 281 11.00 -7.51 -9.07
N HIS A 282 10.82 -7.13 -10.34
CA HIS A 282 9.57 -6.56 -10.85
C HIS A 282 8.36 -7.47 -10.65
N HIS A 283 8.53 -8.78 -10.85
CA HIS A 283 7.46 -9.76 -10.65
C HIS A 283 6.98 -9.77 -9.19
N TRP A 284 7.90 -9.92 -8.23
CA TRP A 284 7.54 -9.98 -6.81
C TRP A 284 7.07 -8.64 -6.27
N LEU A 285 7.68 -7.54 -6.69
CA LEU A 285 7.22 -6.18 -6.36
C LEU A 285 5.81 -5.95 -6.88
N GLY A 286 5.55 -6.29 -8.14
CA GLY A 286 4.25 -6.15 -8.77
C GLY A 286 3.15 -6.96 -8.08
N ARG A 287 3.45 -8.21 -7.69
CA ARG A 287 2.53 -9.04 -6.89
C ARG A 287 2.25 -8.46 -5.51
N THR A 288 3.28 -7.96 -4.85
CA THR A 288 3.16 -7.33 -3.52
C THR A 288 2.28 -6.09 -3.59
N LEU A 289 2.50 -5.22 -4.57
CA LEU A 289 1.68 -4.03 -4.81
C LEU A 289 0.23 -4.38 -5.17
N CYS A 290 0.00 -5.49 -5.87
CA CYS A 290 -1.34 -6.01 -6.15
C CYS A 290 -2.06 -6.42 -4.84
N GLY A 291 -1.35 -7.09 -3.93
CA GLY A 291 -1.87 -7.46 -2.60
C GLY A 291 -2.21 -6.25 -1.71
N GLN A 292 -1.49 -5.14 -1.88
CA GLN A 292 -1.79 -3.86 -1.22
C GLN A 292 -2.86 -3.02 -1.93
N TYR A 293 -3.52 -3.55 -2.97
CA TYR A 293 -4.49 -2.81 -3.79
C TYR A 293 -3.91 -1.58 -4.52
N LYS A 294 -2.58 -1.45 -4.61
CA LYS A 294 -1.88 -0.40 -5.37
C LYS A 294 -1.78 -0.77 -6.86
N PHE A 295 -2.92 -0.97 -7.49
CA PHE A 295 -3.01 -1.60 -8.81
C PHE A 295 -2.20 -0.87 -9.89
N THR A 296 -2.18 0.47 -9.91
CA THR A 296 -1.45 1.25 -10.93
C THR A 296 0.06 1.03 -10.88
N LEU A 297 0.62 0.89 -9.68
CA LEU A 297 2.03 0.58 -9.51
C LEU A 297 2.31 -0.90 -9.83
N ALA A 298 1.40 -1.79 -9.40
CA ALA A 298 1.48 -3.22 -9.70
C ALA A 298 1.50 -3.48 -11.21
N GLU A 299 0.63 -2.82 -11.99
CA GLU A 299 0.58 -2.95 -13.44
C GLU A 299 1.92 -2.61 -14.08
N ARG A 300 2.54 -1.50 -13.68
CA ARG A 300 3.83 -1.07 -14.25
C ARG A 300 4.91 -2.13 -14.03
N SER A 301 5.04 -2.65 -12.82
CA SER A 301 6.04 -3.67 -12.48
C SER A 301 5.71 -5.01 -13.15
N LEU A 302 4.45 -5.46 -13.11
CA LEU A 302 4.03 -6.72 -13.72
C LEU A 302 4.13 -6.71 -15.24
N ARG A 303 3.86 -5.58 -15.90
CA ARG A 303 4.03 -5.42 -17.35
C ARG A 303 5.51 -5.53 -17.73
N LYS A 304 6.41 -4.86 -16.99
CA LYS A 304 7.86 -5.01 -17.16
C LYS A 304 8.30 -6.47 -17.01
N ALA A 305 7.84 -7.16 -15.97
CA ALA A 305 8.17 -8.56 -15.71
C ALA A 305 7.65 -9.48 -16.82
N ALA A 306 6.35 -9.40 -17.15
CA ALA A 306 5.70 -10.27 -18.12
C ALA A 306 6.33 -10.14 -19.53
N GLU A 307 6.47 -8.91 -20.02
CA GLU A 307 7.07 -8.65 -21.35
C GLU A 307 8.58 -8.93 -21.38
N GLY A 308 9.27 -8.70 -20.26
CA GLY A 308 10.69 -9.01 -20.13
C GLY A 308 10.95 -10.53 -20.14
N PHE A 309 10.19 -11.30 -19.37
CA PHE A 309 10.31 -12.76 -19.34
C PHE A 309 9.86 -13.39 -20.66
N GLN A 310 8.78 -12.89 -21.28
CA GLN A 310 8.36 -13.33 -22.61
C GLN A 310 9.49 -13.17 -23.64
N ARG A 311 10.19 -12.03 -23.63
CA ARG A 311 11.30 -11.78 -24.56
C ARG A 311 12.55 -12.60 -24.28
N THR A 312 12.87 -12.84 -23.00
CA THR A 312 14.15 -13.45 -22.60
C THR A 312 14.07 -14.96 -22.40
N GLN A 313 12.92 -15.50 -22.02
CA GLN A 313 12.72 -16.91 -21.67
C GLN A 313 11.59 -17.57 -22.49
N GLY A 314 10.82 -16.81 -23.26
CA GLY A 314 9.69 -17.32 -24.03
C GLY A 314 8.38 -17.40 -23.24
N GLY A 315 7.30 -17.77 -23.93
CA GLY A 315 5.94 -17.82 -23.39
C GLY A 315 5.70 -18.95 -22.37
N ASP A 316 6.38 -20.08 -22.53
CA ASP A 316 6.16 -21.28 -21.71
C ASP A 316 6.97 -21.25 -20.39
N HIS A 317 7.74 -20.19 -20.13
CA HIS A 317 8.51 -20.10 -18.90
C HIS A 317 7.62 -19.72 -17.70
N HIS A 318 7.80 -20.39 -16.56
CA HIS A 318 6.92 -20.22 -15.39
C HIS A 318 6.73 -18.76 -14.95
N TYR A 319 7.79 -17.95 -14.89
CA TYR A 319 7.66 -16.53 -14.54
C TYR A 319 6.95 -15.70 -15.63
N THR A 320 7.00 -16.09 -16.90
CA THR A 320 6.23 -15.42 -17.97
C THR A 320 4.75 -15.63 -17.74
N ILE A 321 4.36 -16.89 -17.53
CA ILE A 321 2.99 -17.31 -17.26
C ILE A 321 2.46 -16.63 -16.00
N GLU A 322 3.19 -16.72 -14.90
CA GLU A 322 2.77 -16.18 -13.61
C GLU A 322 2.67 -14.64 -13.65
N SER A 323 3.62 -13.96 -14.30
CA SER A 323 3.56 -12.49 -14.44
C SER A 323 2.36 -12.05 -15.29
N HIS A 324 2.03 -12.77 -16.36
CA HIS A 324 0.86 -12.49 -17.18
C HIS A 324 -0.46 -12.74 -16.43
N HIS A 325 -0.52 -13.79 -15.60
CA HIS A 325 -1.66 -14.05 -14.72
C HIS A 325 -1.90 -12.90 -13.74
N TRP A 326 -0.86 -12.49 -13.00
CA TRP A 326 -0.96 -11.39 -12.05
C TRP A 326 -1.22 -10.04 -12.72
N LEU A 327 -0.67 -9.80 -13.90
CA LEU A 327 -0.99 -8.63 -14.71
C LEU A 327 -2.48 -8.64 -15.10
N GLY A 328 -2.98 -9.79 -15.55
CA GLY A 328 -4.40 -10.00 -15.85
C GLY A 328 -5.31 -9.72 -14.65
N ARG A 329 -4.96 -10.24 -13.46
CA ARG A 329 -5.68 -9.95 -12.20
C ARG A 329 -5.68 -8.46 -11.86
N THR A 330 -4.51 -7.82 -11.96
CA THR A 330 -4.37 -6.39 -11.69
C THR A 330 -5.23 -5.55 -12.65
N LEU A 331 -5.20 -5.87 -13.95
CA LEU A 331 -6.01 -5.18 -14.97
C LEU A 331 -7.51 -5.43 -14.79
N HIS A 332 -7.90 -6.65 -14.36
CA HIS A 332 -9.28 -6.98 -14.04
C HIS A 332 -9.79 -6.11 -12.89
N SER A 333 -9.01 -5.97 -11.81
CA SER A 333 -9.34 -5.10 -10.66
C SER A 333 -9.41 -3.61 -11.03
N MET A 334 -8.76 -3.18 -12.11
CA MET A 334 -8.90 -1.82 -12.67
C MET A 334 -10.08 -1.64 -13.63
N ASN A 335 -10.94 -2.65 -13.80
CA ASN A 335 -12.01 -2.68 -14.80
C ASN A 335 -11.53 -2.60 -16.27
N ARG A 336 -10.26 -2.90 -16.55
CA ARG A 336 -9.67 -2.94 -17.90
C ARG A 336 -9.75 -4.36 -18.47
N TRP A 337 -10.97 -4.88 -18.57
CA TRP A 337 -11.23 -6.29 -18.86
C TRP A 337 -10.69 -6.78 -20.21
N GLY A 338 -10.63 -5.90 -21.22
CA GLY A 338 -10.06 -6.23 -22.55
C GLY A 338 -8.56 -6.54 -22.48
N GLU A 339 -7.79 -5.73 -21.75
CA GLU A 339 -6.37 -5.98 -21.54
C GLU A 339 -6.12 -7.14 -20.57
N ALA A 340 -7.03 -7.34 -19.61
CA ALA A 340 -7.02 -8.50 -18.72
C ALA A 340 -7.20 -9.80 -19.52
N GLU A 341 -8.21 -9.89 -20.39
CA GLU A 341 -8.41 -11.05 -21.30
C GLU A 341 -7.13 -11.33 -22.09
N GLY A 342 -6.54 -10.30 -22.71
CA GLY A 342 -5.31 -10.45 -23.49
C GLY A 342 -4.11 -10.98 -22.68
N SER A 343 -3.96 -10.53 -21.43
CA SER A 343 -2.88 -11.00 -20.55
C SER A 343 -3.15 -12.42 -20.04
N LEU A 344 -4.39 -12.74 -19.67
CA LEU A 344 -4.78 -14.06 -19.17
C LEU A 344 -4.71 -15.14 -20.25
N ARG A 345 -5.02 -14.82 -21.52
CA ARG A 345 -4.81 -15.74 -22.65
C ARG A 345 -3.33 -16.06 -22.90
N LYS A 346 -2.44 -15.08 -22.69
CA LYS A 346 -0.99 -15.32 -22.77
C LYS A 346 -0.52 -16.27 -21.67
N ALA A 347 -1.05 -16.12 -20.45
CA ALA A 347 -0.78 -17.07 -19.37
C ALA A 347 -1.36 -18.46 -19.68
N GLU A 348 -2.59 -18.53 -20.20
CA GLU A 348 -3.32 -19.77 -20.50
C GLU A 348 -2.56 -20.66 -21.49
N ALA A 349 -1.93 -20.06 -22.51
CA ALA A 349 -1.20 -20.78 -23.56
C ALA A 349 -0.06 -21.69 -23.04
N GLY A 350 0.50 -21.37 -21.86
CA GLY A 350 1.61 -22.09 -21.23
C GLY A 350 1.26 -22.77 -19.90
N ILE A 351 0.33 -22.21 -19.11
CA ILE A 351 0.10 -22.66 -17.72
C ILE A 351 -0.37 -24.12 -17.64
N GLU A 352 -1.25 -24.55 -18.54
CA GLU A 352 -1.77 -25.92 -18.58
C GLU A 352 -0.69 -26.92 -18.98
N LYS A 353 0.22 -26.56 -19.89
CA LYS A 353 1.33 -27.43 -20.29
C LYS A 353 2.35 -27.61 -19.17
N CYS A 354 2.61 -26.55 -18.40
CA CYS A 354 3.65 -26.54 -17.38
C CYS A 354 3.20 -27.15 -16.05
N LEU A 355 1.97 -26.84 -15.62
CA LEU A 355 1.45 -27.23 -14.30
C LEU A 355 0.37 -28.31 -14.39
N GLY A 356 -0.17 -28.56 -15.57
CA GLY A 356 -1.30 -29.46 -15.79
C GLY A 356 -2.65 -28.74 -15.72
N ALA A 357 -3.67 -29.37 -16.30
CA ALA A 357 -5.02 -28.82 -16.41
C ALA A 357 -5.70 -28.59 -15.04
N ASN A 358 -5.31 -29.35 -14.02
CA ASN A 358 -5.96 -29.37 -12.70
C ASN A 358 -5.19 -28.62 -11.61
N ALA A 359 -4.04 -28.02 -11.91
CA ALA A 359 -3.29 -27.27 -10.92
C ALA A 359 -4.03 -25.98 -10.54
N THR A 360 -4.07 -25.63 -9.24
CA THR A 360 -4.79 -24.44 -8.73
C THR A 360 -4.49 -23.16 -9.52
N PRO A 361 -3.23 -22.83 -9.89
CA PRO A 361 -2.95 -21.64 -10.70
C PRO A 361 -3.60 -21.67 -12.10
N THR A 362 -3.67 -22.83 -12.74
CA THR A 362 -4.35 -23.03 -14.04
C THR A 362 -5.85 -22.73 -13.88
N LEU A 363 -6.46 -23.26 -12.83
CA LEU A 363 -7.89 -23.10 -12.59
C LEU A 363 -8.27 -21.65 -12.25
N LEU A 364 -7.46 -20.98 -11.42
CA LEU A 364 -7.62 -19.56 -11.11
C LEU A 364 -7.47 -18.68 -12.36
N ASN A 365 -6.55 -19.03 -13.27
CA ASN A 365 -6.41 -18.32 -14.54
C ASN A 365 -7.65 -18.45 -15.42
N LYS A 366 -8.16 -19.69 -15.59
CA LYS A 366 -9.40 -19.98 -16.35
C LYS A 366 -10.61 -19.22 -15.78
N HIS A 367 -10.78 -19.26 -14.46
CA HIS A 367 -11.85 -18.54 -13.77
C HIS A 367 -11.80 -17.03 -14.06
N LEU A 368 -10.63 -16.40 -13.87
CA LEU A 368 -10.47 -14.96 -14.07
C LEU A 368 -10.58 -14.55 -15.55
N LEU A 369 -10.14 -15.41 -16.47
CA LEU A 369 -10.31 -15.19 -17.92
C LEU A 369 -11.80 -15.18 -18.28
N ALA A 370 -12.55 -16.17 -17.81
CA ALA A 370 -13.99 -16.25 -18.02
C ALA A 370 -14.73 -15.05 -17.43
N LEU A 371 -14.38 -14.62 -16.21
CA LEU A 371 -14.92 -13.39 -15.61
C LEU A 371 -14.70 -12.18 -16.51
N SER A 372 -13.47 -11.99 -17.00
CA SER A 372 -13.11 -10.85 -17.86
C SER A 372 -13.95 -10.85 -19.16
N MET A 373 -14.19 -12.03 -19.74
CA MET A 373 -15.04 -12.18 -20.93
C MET A 373 -16.52 -11.88 -20.64
N LEU A 374 -17.02 -12.32 -19.48
CA LEU A 374 -18.38 -12.00 -19.04
C LEU A 374 -18.56 -10.49 -18.83
N TYR A 375 -17.61 -9.79 -18.22
CA TYR A 375 -17.73 -8.32 -18.11
C TYR A 375 -17.72 -7.61 -19.47
N LEU A 376 -16.95 -8.12 -20.45
CA LEU A 376 -16.93 -7.60 -21.83
C LEU A 376 -18.17 -7.95 -22.67
N LYS A 377 -19.12 -8.72 -22.13
CA LYS A 377 -20.27 -9.24 -22.89
C LYS A 377 -19.86 -10.05 -24.13
N LYS A 378 -18.71 -10.74 -24.06
CA LYS A 378 -18.10 -11.47 -25.17
C LYS A 378 -18.09 -12.99 -24.92
N ASN A 379 -18.44 -13.76 -25.95
CA ASN A 379 -18.31 -15.22 -26.04
C ASN A 379 -18.70 -15.99 -24.76
N ALA A 380 -19.99 -15.94 -24.38
CA ALA A 380 -20.51 -16.60 -23.17
C ALA A 380 -20.32 -18.13 -23.20
N ALA A 381 -20.32 -18.75 -24.39
CA ALA A 381 -20.13 -20.19 -24.55
C ALA A 381 -18.70 -20.63 -24.16
N GLU A 382 -17.68 -19.88 -24.55
CA GLU A 382 -16.30 -20.16 -24.12
C GLU A 382 -16.12 -19.89 -22.61
N ALA A 383 -16.74 -18.82 -22.08
CA ALA A 383 -16.71 -18.55 -20.64
C ALA A 383 -17.35 -19.69 -19.83
N GLU A 384 -18.46 -20.26 -20.31
CA GLU A 384 -19.10 -21.45 -19.72
C GLU A 384 -18.12 -22.63 -19.67
N GLN A 385 -17.42 -22.94 -20.77
CA GLN A 385 -16.47 -24.05 -20.83
C GLN A 385 -15.28 -23.86 -19.86
N LEU A 386 -14.75 -22.64 -19.77
CA LEU A 386 -13.65 -22.30 -18.85
C LEU A 386 -14.08 -22.41 -17.37
N LEU A 387 -15.30 -21.97 -17.05
CA LEU A 387 -15.83 -22.07 -15.69
C LEU A 387 -16.18 -23.51 -15.31
N LYS A 388 -16.79 -24.30 -16.22
CA LYS A 388 -17.05 -25.73 -16.00
C LYS A 388 -15.76 -26.51 -15.77
N SER A 389 -14.72 -26.24 -16.56
CA SER A 389 -13.42 -26.93 -16.41
C SER A 389 -12.63 -26.50 -15.16
N SER A 390 -12.93 -25.34 -14.57
CA SER A 390 -12.28 -24.88 -13.34
C SER A 390 -13.02 -25.20 -12.05
N ALA A 391 -14.35 -25.30 -12.09
CA ALA A 391 -15.18 -25.50 -10.90
C ALA A 391 -14.78 -26.74 -10.07
N ALA A 392 -14.69 -27.92 -10.70
CA ALA A 392 -14.46 -29.18 -9.99
C ALA A 392 -13.11 -29.25 -9.26
N GLY A 393 -12.08 -28.54 -9.74
CA GLY A 393 -10.78 -28.49 -9.08
C GLY A 393 -10.67 -27.40 -8.03
N LEU A 394 -11.34 -26.25 -8.22
CA LEU A 394 -11.37 -25.17 -7.23
C LEU A 394 -12.19 -25.55 -5.99
N GLU A 395 -13.21 -26.38 -6.11
CA GLU A 395 -14.01 -26.87 -4.97
C GLU A 395 -13.20 -27.62 -3.90
N ARG A 396 -12.01 -28.13 -4.24
CA ARG A 396 -11.15 -28.88 -3.30
C ARG A 396 -10.12 -28.00 -2.59
N ASP A 397 -9.52 -27.08 -3.33
CA ASP A 397 -8.26 -26.43 -2.92
C ASP A 397 -8.34 -24.88 -2.90
N ALA A 398 -9.45 -24.28 -3.34
CA ALA A 398 -9.61 -22.82 -3.37
C ALA A 398 -10.34 -22.29 -2.14
N ASP A 399 -10.19 -20.98 -1.91
CA ASP A 399 -10.97 -20.29 -0.90
C ASP A 399 -12.46 -20.25 -1.27
N PHE A 400 -13.29 -20.12 -0.25
CA PHE A 400 -14.75 -20.15 -0.36
C PHE A 400 -15.30 -19.08 -1.33
N PHE A 401 -14.71 -17.88 -1.33
CA PHE A 401 -15.13 -16.79 -2.19
C PHE A 401 -14.94 -17.15 -3.67
N THR A 402 -13.78 -17.71 -4.03
CA THR A 402 -13.48 -18.15 -5.39
C THR A 402 -14.46 -19.24 -5.87
N VAL A 403 -14.82 -20.19 -5.01
CA VAL A 403 -15.79 -21.25 -5.35
C VAL A 403 -17.18 -20.66 -5.63
N CYS A 404 -17.70 -19.83 -4.73
CA CYS A 404 -19.04 -19.24 -4.87
C CYS A 404 -19.12 -18.27 -6.06
N THR A 405 -18.09 -17.44 -6.27
CA THR A 405 -18.03 -16.56 -7.44
C THR A 405 -17.91 -17.34 -8.75
N GLY A 406 -17.25 -18.50 -8.74
CA GLY A 406 -17.21 -19.43 -9.87
C GLY A 406 -18.59 -19.93 -10.26
N LYS A 407 -19.37 -20.39 -9.27
CA LYS A 407 -20.76 -20.84 -9.47
C LYS A 407 -21.67 -19.73 -9.98
N PHE A 408 -21.63 -18.56 -9.33
CA PHE A 408 -22.38 -17.37 -9.75
C PHE A 408 -22.06 -17.01 -11.22
N SER A 409 -20.78 -16.98 -11.57
CA SER A 409 -20.34 -16.57 -12.91
C SER A 409 -20.69 -17.60 -13.98
N LEU A 410 -20.67 -18.90 -13.63
CA LEU A 410 -21.14 -19.95 -14.52
C LEU A 410 -22.64 -19.81 -14.78
N GLY A 411 -23.43 -19.49 -13.75
CA GLY A 411 -24.83 -19.13 -13.87
C GLY A 411 -25.03 -17.96 -14.83
N VAL A 412 -24.25 -16.88 -14.70
CA VAL A 412 -24.32 -15.72 -15.62
C VAL A 412 -23.97 -16.10 -17.07
N ALA A 413 -22.98 -16.98 -17.27
CA ALA A 413 -22.61 -17.46 -18.60
C ALA A 413 -23.75 -18.26 -19.27
N LEU A 414 -24.46 -19.09 -18.49
CA LEU A 414 -25.62 -19.86 -18.94
C LEU A 414 -26.83 -18.96 -19.21
N HIS A 415 -27.08 -17.98 -18.34
CA HIS A 415 -28.17 -17.01 -18.49
C HIS A 415 -28.07 -16.23 -19.81
N ARG A 416 -26.86 -15.81 -20.20
CA ARG A 416 -26.62 -15.14 -21.48
C ARG A 416 -26.83 -16.01 -22.71
N GLN A 417 -26.82 -17.33 -22.53
CA GLN A 417 -27.15 -18.30 -23.56
C GLN A 417 -28.61 -18.77 -23.48
N GLN A 418 -29.43 -18.12 -22.63
CA GLN A 418 -30.84 -18.47 -22.37
C GLN A 418 -31.03 -19.88 -21.77
N LYS A 419 -29.98 -20.45 -21.17
CA LYS A 419 -30.02 -21.75 -20.47
C LYS A 419 -30.42 -21.56 -19.00
N TYR A 420 -31.59 -20.97 -18.77
CA TYR A 420 -32.04 -20.53 -17.44
C TYR A 420 -32.18 -21.69 -16.43
N ALA A 421 -32.69 -22.84 -16.88
CA ALA A 421 -32.85 -24.03 -16.03
C ALA A 421 -31.51 -24.62 -15.54
N GLU A 422 -30.43 -24.52 -16.32
CA GLU A 422 -29.09 -24.94 -15.87
C GLU A 422 -28.47 -23.92 -14.90
N GLY A 423 -28.82 -22.64 -15.03
CA GLY A 423 -28.31 -21.55 -14.19
C GLY A 423 -28.95 -21.47 -12.80
N GLU A 424 -30.22 -21.86 -12.66
CA GLU A 424 -30.98 -21.71 -11.41
C GLU A 424 -30.28 -22.38 -10.20
N GLN A 425 -29.82 -23.63 -10.37
CA GLN A 425 -29.18 -24.37 -9.30
C GLN A 425 -27.85 -23.74 -8.88
N LEU A 426 -27.10 -23.18 -9.84
CA LEU A 426 -25.83 -22.52 -9.57
C LEU A 426 -26.00 -21.20 -8.81
N PHE A 427 -27.03 -20.41 -9.15
CA PHE A 427 -27.35 -19.19 -8.40
C PHE A 427 -27.84 -19.50 -7.00
N LYS A 428 -28.64 -20.56 -6.83
CA LYS A 428 -29.08 -21.02 -5.51
C LYS A 428 -27.91 -21.45 -4.63
N GLU A 429 -27.00 -22.27 -5.15
CA GLU A 429 -25.80 -22.69 -4.42
C GLU A 429 -24.87 -21.52 -4.10
N ALA A 430 -24.71 -20.57 -5.03
CA ALA A 430 -23.91 -19.37 -4.78
C ALA A 430 -24.55 -18.47 -3.72
N ALA A 431 -25.87 -18.24 -3.78
CA ALA A 431 -26.61 -17.44 -2.80
C ALA A 431 -26.49 -18.03 -1.40
N GLU A 432 -26.72 -19.33 -1.25
CA GLU A 432 -26.58 -20.03 0.03
C GLU A 432 -25.14 -20.02 0.54
N GLY A 433 -24.18 -20.20 -0.37
CA GLY A 433 -22.77 -20.09 -0.03
C GLY A 433 -22.43 -18.72 0.54
N PHE A 434 -22.63 -17.65 -0.23
CA PHE A 434 -22.32 -16.30 0.22
C PHE A 434 -23.08 -15.92 1.49
N ARG A 435 -24.33 -16.37 1.65
CA ARG A 435 -25.14 -16.13 2.85
C ARG A 435 -24.54 -16.75 4.09
N VAL A 436 -24.04 -17.99 4.01
CA VAL A 436 -23.48 -18.70 5.17
C VAL A 436 -22.15 -18.07 5.62
N GLU A 437 -21.30 -17.67 4.69
CA GLU A 437 -19.94 -17.20 5.02
C GLU A 437 -19.89 -15.68 5.29
N TYR A 438 -20.59 -14.88 4.50
CA TYR A 438 -20.53 -13.41 4.54
C TYR A 438 -21.83 -12.77 5.06
N GLY A 439 -22.87 -13.57 5.28
CA GLY A 439 -24.16 -13.11 5.77
C GLY A 439 -25.14 -12.75 4.65
N ARG A 440 -26.41 -12.58 5.05
CA ARG A 440 -27.52 -12.29 4.13
C ARG A 440 -27.43 -10.91 3.45
N TYR A 441 -26.72 -9.95 4.05
CA TYR A 441 -26.56 -8.59 3.54
C TYR A 441 -25.35 -8.43 2.59
N ASP A 442 -24.56 -9.48 2.36
CA ASP A 442 -23.45 -9.41 1.42
C ASP A 442 -23.95 -9.15 -0.02
N PRO A 443 -23.32 -8.23 -0.79
CA PRO A 443 -23.75 -7.91 -2.15
C PRO A 443 -23.81 -9.11 -3.09
N TRP A 444 -22.98 -10.14 -2.89
CA TRP A 444 -23.03 -11.36 -3.71
C TRP A 444 -24.19 -12.26 -3.34
N THR A 445 -24.60 -12.30 -2.08
CA THR A 445 -25.84 -12.97 -1.64
C THR A 445 -27.05 -12.36 -2.33
N ILE A 446 -27.19 -11.04 -2.25
CA ILE A 446 -28.30 -10.29 -2.85
C ILE A 446 -28.32 -10.49 -4.37
N ARG A 447 -27.17 -10.33 -5.02
CA ARG A 447 -27.06 -10.48 -6.47
C ARG A 447 -27.34 -11.91 -6.94
N SER A 448 -27.01 -12.91 -6.13
CA SER A 448 -27.29 -14.32 -6.43
C SER A 448 -28.78 -14.63 -6.30
N TYR A 449 -29.46 -14.14 -5.25
CA TYR A 449 -30.92 -14.27 -5.12
C TYR A 449 -31.67 -13.55 -6.25
N PHE A 450 -31.22 -12.36 -6.64
CA PHE A 450 -31.79 -11.65 -7.79
C PHE A 450 -31.69 -12.48 -9.09
N ARG A 451 -30.49 -13.00 -9.40
CA ARG A 451 -30.30 -13.83 -10.61
C ARG A 451 -31.04 -15.18 -10.55
N LEU A 452 -31.23 -15.74 -9.35
CA LEU A 452 -32.08 -16.91 -9.14
C LEU A 452 -33.54 -16.59 -9.49
N GLY A 453 -34.07 -15.50 -8.96
CA GLY A 453 -35.42 -15.01 -9.26
C GLY A 453 -35.63 -14.70 -10.75
N GLU A 454 -34.68 -14.04 -11.38
CA GLU A 454 -34.65 -13.78 -12.83
C GLU A 454 -34.66 -15.07 -13.65
N SER A 455 -33.90 -16.10 -13.21
CA SER A 455 -33.89 -17.41 -13.86
C SER A 455 -35.24 -18.11 -13.80
N PHE A 456 -35.98 -18.00 -12.68
CA PHE A 456 -37.34 -18.54 -12.57
C PHE A 456 -38.36 -17.73 -13.39
N TYR A 457 -38.22 -16.40 -13.42
CA TYR A 457 -39.07 -15.52 -14.23
C TYR A 457 -39.00 -15.89 -15.71
N HIS A 458 -37.80 -16.04 -16.28
CA HIS A 458 -37.62 -16.42 -17.68
C HIS A 458 -38.08 -17.85 -18.01
N GLN A 459 -38.28 -18.70 -17.00
CA GLN A 459 -38.87 -20.02 -17.14
C GLN A 459 -40.40 -20.01 -16.95
N GLU A 460 -41.01 -18.83 -16.76
CA GLU A 460 -42.44 -18.65 -16.44
C GLU A 460 -42.87 -19.30 -15.11
N LYS A 461 -41.91 -19.60 -14.23
CA LYS A 461 -42.14 -20.17 -12.90
C LYS A 461 -42.35 -19.05 -11.86
N TYR A 462 -43.37 -18.22 -12.07
CA TYR A 462 -43.58 -16.98 -11.28
C TYR A 462 -43.72 -17.24 -9.76
N ARG A 463 -44.36 -18.35 -9.35
CA ARG A 463 -44.48 -18.72 -7.93
C ARG A 463 -43.14 -19.05 -7.27
N GLU A 464 -42.19 -19.58 -8.04
CA GLU A 464 -40.84 -19.90 -7.56
C GLU A 464 -39.91 -18.68 -7.65
N ALA A 465 -40.19 -17.75 -8.57
CA ALA A 465 -39.47 -16.49 -8.71
C ALA A 465 -39.75 -15.51 -7.58
N GLU A 466 -40.97 -15.49 -7.04
CA GLU A 466 -41.38 -14.50 -6.03
C GLU A 466 -40.52 -14.53 -4.75
N PRO A 467 -40.31 -15.66 -4.04
CA PRO A 467 -39.55 -15.66 -2.79
C PRO A 467 -38.11 -15.13 -2.90
N PRO A 468 -37.25 -15.57 -3.86
CA PRO A 468 -35.89 -15.04 -3.98
C PRO A 468 -35.88 -13.58 -4.45
N LEU A 469 -36.86 -13.12 -5.23
CA LEU A 469 -36.97 -11.70 -5.60
C LEU A 469 -37.44 -10.83 -4.44
N GLN A 470 -38.36 -11.32 -3.60
CA GLN A 470 -38.75 -10.64 -2.36
C GLN A 470 -37.57 -10.49 -1.42
N GLU A 471 -36.82 -11.56 -1.19
CA GLU A 471 -35.63 -11.53 -0.34
C GLU A 471 -34.55 -10.61 -0.94
N ALA A 472 -34.26 -10.70 -2.24
CA ALA A 472 -33.31 -9.80 -2.89
C ALA A 472 -33.76 -8.34 -2.84
N ALA A 473 -35.05 -8.03 -3.02
CA ALA A 473 -35.60 -6.68 -2.98
C ALA A 473 -35.58 -6.10 -1.57
N GLU A 474 -35.96 -6.89 -0.56
CA GLU A 474 -35.89 -6.49 0.84
C GLU A 474 -34.44 -6.18 1.22
N LEU A 475 -33.53 -7.08 0.89
CA LEU A 475 -32.12 -6.94 1.23
C LEU A 475 -31.47 -5.78 0.47
N SER A 476 -31.68 -5.66 -0.84
CA SER A 476 -31.13 -4.56 -1.66
C SER A 476 -31.69 -3.21 -1.21
N THR A 477 -32.98 -3.12 -0.91
CA THR A 477 -33.60 -1.91 -0.36
C THR A 477 -32.97 -1.50 0.96
N ARG A 478 -32.68 -2.47 1.85
CA ARG A 478 -32.01 -2.18 3.12
C ARG A 478 -30.53 -1.85 2.98
N THR A 479 -29.81 -2.46 2.04
CA THR A 479 -28.35 -2.27 1.89
C THR A 479 -27.96 -1.10 0.99
N LEU A 480 -28.68 -0.92 -0.12
CA LEU A 480 -28.36 0.03 -1.20
C LEU A 480 -29.38 1.18 -1.27
N GLY A 481 -30.56 1.02 -0.68
CA GLY A 481 -31.64 2.02 -0.69
C GLY A 481 -32.60 1.84 -1.87
N THR A 482 -33.83 2.35 -1.73
CA THR A 482 -34.90 2.23 -2.75
C THR A 482 -34.58 2.88 -4.09
N HIS A 483 -33.61 3.80 -4.13
CA HIS A 483 -33.23 4.58 -5.31
C HIS A 483 -31.98 4.06 -6.03
N ASP A 484 -31.34 3.00 -5.51
CA ASP A 484 -30.23 2.35 -6.20
C ASP A 484 -30.71 1.62 -7.46
N ASP A 485 -29.97 1.74 -8.56
CA ASP A 485 -30.34 1.16 -9.86
C ASP A 485 -30.57 -0.35 -9.78
N GLY A 486 -29.77 -1.07 -8.99
CA GLY A 486 -29.93 -2.51 -8.78
C GLY A 486 -31.16 -2.85 -7.94
N THR A 487 -31.45 -2.04 -6.92
CA THR A 487 -32.67 -2.18 -6.11
C THR A 487 -33.93 -1.92 -6.94
N LEU A 488 -33.91 -0.90 -7.80
CA LEU A 488 -34.98 -0.61 -8.75
C LEU A 488 -35.19 -1.75 -9.75
N GLU A 489 -34.09 -2.35 -10.25
CA GLU A 489 -34.15 -3.50 -11.15
C GLU A 489 -34.84 -4.72 -10.49
N VAL A 490 -34.44 -5.05 -9.25
CA VAL A 490 -35.02 -6.18 -8.51
C VAL A 490 -36.49 -5.93 -8.15
N THR A 491 -36.81 -4.74 -7.61
CA THR A 491 -38.18 -4.39 -7.19
C THR A 491 -39.14 -4.31 -8.38
N ARG A 492 -38.68 -3.82 -9.53
CA ARG A 492 -39.46 -3.85 -10.77
C ARG A 492 -39.77 -5.28 -11.19
N LEU A 493 -38.76 -6.16 -11.22
CA LEU A 493 -38.97 -7.55 -11.62
C LEU A 493 -39.90 -8.29 -10.65
N LEU A 494 -39.80 -8.00 -9.35
CA LEU A 494 -40.72 -8.52 -8.33
C LEU A 494 -42.16 -8.04 -8.58
N ALA A 495 -42.37 -6.76 -8.89
CA ALA A 495 -43.70 -6.22 -9.20
C ALA A 495 -44.31 -6.90 -10.45
N GLU A 496 -43.51 -7.11 -11.50
CA GLU A 496 -43.93 -7.86 -12.69
C GLU A 496 -44.34 -9.30 -12.34
N VAL A 497 -43.59 -9.99 -11.47
CA VAL A 497 -43.94 -11.33 -10.97
C VAL A 497 -45.25 -11.32 -10.18
N GLN A 498 -45.46 -10.34 -9.30
CA GLN A 498 -46.66 -10.21 -8.48
C GLN A 498 -47.90 -9.90 -9.32
N GLU A 499 -47.77 -9.08 -10.36
CA GLU A 499 -48.84 -8.82 -11.33
C GLU A 499 -49.25 -10.11 -12.06
N ARG A 500 -48.27 -10.91 -12.49
CA ARG A 500 -48.51 -12.21 -13.16
C ARG A 500 -49.14 -13.26 -12.23
N LEU A 501 -48.93 -13.14 -10.92
CA LEU A 501 -49.51 -14.02 -9.90
C LEU A 501 -50.89 -13.55 -9.40
N SER A 502 -51.24 -12.29 -9.64
CA SER A 502 -52.52 -11.72 -9.25
C SER A 502 -53.63 -12.22 -10.20
N PRO A 503 -54.71 -12.84 -9.68
CA PRO A 503 -55.82 -13.24 -10.52
C PRO A 503 -56.49 -11.98 -11.09
N THR A 504 -56.49 -11.85 -12.42
CA THR A 504 -56.97 -10.70 -13.18
C THR A 504 -58.27 -10.09 -12.65
N ALA A 505 -58.20 -8.83 -12.22
CA ALA A 505 -59.31 -7.89 -12.24
C ALA A 505 -59.67 -7.60 -13.72
N SER A 506 -60.45 -8.49 -14.31
CA SER A 506 -61.09 -8.31 -15.62
C SER A 506 -62.45 -9.00 -15.59
N ALA A 507 -63.38 -8.41 -14.84
CA ALA A 507 -64.82 -8.51 -15.03
C ALA A 507 -65.53 -7.64 -13.97
N GLU A 508 -66.40 -6.73 -14.44
CA GLU A 508 -67.41 -5.95 -13.67
C GLU A 508 -66.84 -4.76 -12.84
N ALA A 509 -67.32 -3.51 -12.91
CA ALA A 509 -68.59 -2.97 -13.36
C ALA A 509 -68.50 -1.45 -13.71
N THR A 510 -69.07 -1.10 -14.87
CA THR A 510 -69.92 0.05 -15.24
C THR A 510 -70.00 1.35 -14.41
N GLU A 511 -69.76 2.46 -15.13
CA GLU A 511 -70.42 3.78 -15.15
C GLU A 511 -71.21 4.28 -13.91
N THR A 512 -70.87 5.50 -13.45
CA THR A 512 -71.79 6.67 -13.46
C THR A 512 -71.06 7.97 -13.13
N VAL A 513 -71.60 9.08 -13.63
CA VAL A 513 -70.95 10.39 -13.86
C VAL A 513 -71.63 11.52 -13.06
N ALA A 514 -70.81 12.51 -12.64
CA ALA A 514 -71.08 13.95 -12.40
C ALA A 514 -71.73 14.41 -11.06
N PRO A 515 -71.66 15.73 -10.70
CA PRO A 515 -70.54 16.69 -10.70
C PRO A 515 -70.49 17.57 -9.38
N PRO A 516 -69.62 18.60 -9.24
CA PRO A 516 -69.26 19.22 -7.94
C PRO A 516 -70.00 20.55 -7.64
N PRO A 517 -69.91 21.09 -6.41
CA PRO A 517 -70.23 22.50 -6.15
C PRO A 517 -69.02 23.34 -5.71
N GLU A 518 -69.03 24.58 -6.18
CA GLU A 518 -68.14 25.70 -5.88
C GLU A 518 -68.90 26.74 -4.98
N PRO A 519 -68.37 27.92 -4.58
CA PRO A 519 -68.07 28.23 -3.17
C PRO A 519 -68.72 29.52 -2.58
N THR A 520 -68.35 29.84 -1.32
CA THR A 520 -68.44 31.13 -0.55
C THR A 520 -69.79 31.47 0.13
N PRO A 521 -69.90 32.41 1.13
CA PRO A 521 -68.91 33.37 1.68
C PRO A 521 -68.88 33.59 3.23
N THR A 522 -67.97 34.49 3.60
CA THR A 522 -67.60 35.20 4.86
C THR A 522 -68.67 36.05 5.56
N ALA A 523 -68.51 36.28 6.88
CA ALA A 523 -68.58 37.55 7.66
C ALA A 523 -69.02 37.27 9.13
N GLU A 524 -68.23 37.63 10.16
CA GLU A 524 -68.38 38.79 11.07
C GLU A 524 -69.74 38.84 11.82
N SER A 525 -69.93 39.21 13.08
CA SER A 525 -69.16 39.65 14.25
C SER A 525 -70.23 39.89 15.34
N ASP A 526 -70.01 39.68 16.64
CA ASP A 526 -70.67 40.53 17.66
C ASP A 526 -70.09 40.42 19.09
N GLN A 527 -69.45 41.53 19.50
CA GLN A 527 -69.66 42.34 20.71
C GLN A 527 -69.86 41.71 22.12
N GLN A 528 -68.78 41.83 22.93
CA GLN A 528 -68.61 42.44 24.27
C GLN A 528 -69.84 42.96 25.09
N PRO A 529 -69.79 43.03 26.47
CA PRO A 529 -68.96 44.04 27.16
C PRO A 529 -68.40 43.77 28.60
N ARG A 530 -67.20 44.34 28.83
CA ARG A 530 -66.62 45.14 29.94
C ARG A 530 -67.03 44.98 31.42
N THR A 531 -66.02 44.91 32.31
CA THR A 531 -65.76 45.80 33.48
C THR A 531 -64.27 45.62 33.92
N SER A 532 -63.37 46.59 33.71
CA SER A 532 -62.89 47.70 34.58
C SER A 532 -61.91 47.36 35.74
N ALA A 533 -60.63 47.69 35.47
CA ALA A 533 -59.64 48.43 36.29
C ALA A 533 -59.05 47.88 37.61
N GLY A 534 -57.71 47.95 37.69
CA GLY A 534 -56.95 48.03 38.96
C GLY A 534 -55.50 47.54 38.87
N THR A 535 -54.55 48.45 38.65
CA THR A 535 -53.09 48.24 38.68
C THR A 535 -52.54 48.13 40.12
N LYS A 536 -51.51 47.28 40.33
CA LYS A 536 -50.28 47.59 41.09
C LYS A 536 -49.31 46.39 41.14
N ASP A 537 -48.03 46.72 40.97
CA ASP A 537 -46.87 45.82 40.84
C ASP A 537 -46.40 45.12 42.14
N LEU A 538 -45.98 43.86 41.94
CA LEU A 538 -44.89 43.08 42.57
C LEU A 538 -44.97 42.73 44.08
N PRO A 539 -44.27 41.68 44.59
CA PRO A 539 -43.24 40.85 43.94
C PRO A 539 -43.43 39.30 44.05
N VAL A 540 -42.65 38.64 43.18
CA VAL A 540 -42.34 37.21 43.00
C VAL A 540 -42.17 36.38 44.28
N ARG A 541 -42.80 35.19 44.32
CA ARG A 541 -42.30 33.98 45.01
C ARG A 541 -42.74 32.69 44.28
N PRO A 542 -41.97 31.59 44.41
CA PRO A 542 -41.87 30.52 43.41
C PRO A 542 -42.87 29.39 43.64
N LYS A 543 -43.37 28.75 42.57
CA LYS A 543 -44.06 27.46 42.67
C LYS A 543 -43.68 26.50 41.56
N ARG A 544 -43.10 25.38 42.00
CA ARG A 544 -43.04 24.05 41.37
C ARG A 544 -44.13 23.85 40.31
N THR A 545 -43.71 23.61 39.07
CA THR A 545 -44.56 23.04 38.03
C THR A 545 -44.31 21.55 37.90
N THR A 546 -45.41 20.82 38.03
CA THR A 546 -45.59 19.40 37.77
C THR A 546 -45.12 19.03 36.36
N TYR A 547 -44.30 17.99 36.28
CA TYR A 547 -43.86 17.34 35.06
C TYR A 547 -45.09 16.84 34.26
N ARG A 548 -45.43 17.53 33.17
CA ARG A 548 -46.17 16.90 32.07
C ARG A 548 -45.12 16.16 31.22
N PRO A 549 -45.28 14.86 30.93
CA PRO A 549 -44.44 14.22 29.92
C PRO A 549 -44.65 14.98 28.61
N ARG A 550 -43.56 15.50 28.04
CA ARG A 550 -43.57 15.90 26.62
C ARG A 550 -43.89 14.65 25.80
N PRO A 551 -44.69 14.75 24.72
CA PRO A 551 -44.83 13.63 23.80
C PRO A 551 -43.43 13.24 23.32
N GLU A 552 -43.08 11.96 23.43
CA GLU A 552 -41.80 11.45 22.93
C GLU A 552 -41.65 11.82 21.45
N PRO A 553 -40.47 12.29 21.00
CA PRO A 553 -40.25 12.54 19.59
C PRO A 553 -40.38 11.22 18.84
N ARG A 554 -41.17 11.22 17.75
CA ARG A 554 -41.06 10.18 16.72
C ARG A 554 -39.58 10.08 16.36
N GLY A 555 -38.94 8.94 16.62
CA GLY A 555 -37.50 8.78 16.40
C GLY A 555 -37.14 9.19 14.96
N SER A 556 -36.15 10.06 14.80
CA SER A 556 -35.67 10.43 13.46
C SER A 556 -35.02 9.21 12.82
N PHE A 557 -35.42 8.89 11.59
CA PHE A 557 -34.83 7.78 10.85
C PHE A 557 -33.42 8.16 10.38
N ARG A 558 -32.50 7.20 10.29
CA ARG A 558 -31.09 7.47 9.89
C ARG A 558 -31.01 8.06 8.49
N GLU A 559 -32.00 7.71 7.68
CA GLU A 559 -32.22 8.13 6.31
C GLU A 559 -32.57 9.62 6.22
N ASP A 560 -32.98 10.26 7.32
CA ASP A 560 -33.34 11.67 7.27
C ASP A 560 -32.11 12.58 7.22
N TYR A 561 -30.93 12.08 7.58
CA TYR A 561 -29.71 12.88 7.68
C TYR A 561 -28.97 12.96 6.35
N THR A 562 -28.71 14.20 5.92
CA THR A 562 -28.16 14.49 4.58
C THR A 562 -26.80 15.19 4.60
N VAL A 563 -26.37 15.65 5.77
CA VAL A 563 -25.08 16.32 5.97
C VAL A 563 -24.26 15.55 7.00
N GLY A 564 -23.02 15.19 6.63
CA GLY A 564 -22.01 14.68 7.54
C GLY A 564 -21.03 15.79 7.92
N TRP A 565 -20.75 15.93 9.20
CA TRP A 565 -19.80 16.90 9.75
C TRP A 565 -18.76 16.17 10.59
N ILE A 566 -17.49 16.22 10.16
CA ILE A 566 -16.38 15.51 10.80
C ILE A 566 -15.48 16.52 11.54
N CYS A 567 -15.20 16.21 12.80
CA CYS A 567 -14.30 16.93 13.68
C CYS A 567 -13.11 16.05 14.07
N ALA A 568 -11.90 16.61 14.17
CA ALA A 568 -10.69 15.91 14.64
C ALA A 568 -10.53 15.94 16.17
N LEU A 569 -11.01 17.00 16.83
CA LEU A 569 -10.79 17.23 18.26
C LEU A 569 -12.10 17.45 19.03
N PRO A 570 -12.15 17.10 20.34
CA PRO A 570 -13.34 17.32 21.16
C PRO A 570 -13.80 18.78 21.24
N ILE A 571 -12.87 19.75 21.12
CA ILE A 571 -13.22 21.17 21.12
C ILE A 571 -13.92 21.60 19.81
N GLU A 572 -13.61 20.93 18.70
CA GLU A 572 -14.26 21.14 17.42
C GLU A 572 -15.65 20.51 17.42
N LEU A 573 -15.79 19.32 18.00
CA LEU A 573 -17.09 18.71 18.25
C LEU A 573 -17.98 19.62 19.10
N ALA A 574 -17.48 20.15 20.22
CA ALA A 574 -18.24 21.06 21.07
C ALA A 574 -18.68 22.34 20.33
N ALA A 575 -17.86 22.88 19.43
CA ALA A 575 -18.23 24.03 18.60
C ALA A 575 -19.32 23.66 17.57
N ALA A 576 -19.23 22.46 17.00
CA ALA A 576 -20.22 21.94 16.06
C ALA A 576 -21.57 21.64 16.73
N GLU A 577 -21.58 21.12 17.95
CA GLU A 577 -22.80 20.89 18.74
C GLU A 577 -23.50 22.21 19.08
N GLU A 578 -22.75 23.18 19.61
CA GLU A 578 -23.29 24.49 20.01
C GLU A 578 -23.87 25.30 18.84
N ILE A 579 -23.39 25.06 17.61
CA ILE A 579 -23.86 25.77 16.42
C ILE A 579 -25.10 25.12 15.78
N LEU A 580 -25.53 23.93 16.23
CA LEU A 580 -26.77 23.30 15.79
C LEU A 580 -27.97 24.21 16.16
N ASP A 581 -29.00 24.19 15.32
CA ASP A 581 -30.27 24.85 15.65
C ASP A 581 -31.12 24.00 16.60
N ASP A 582 -31.10 22.67 16.41
CA ASP A 582 -31.82 21.69 17.23
C ASP A 582 -30.99 20.40 17.37
N GLU A 583 -31.01 19.78 18.56
CA GLU A 583 -30.47 18.43 18.80
C GLU A 583 -31.58 17.38 18.79
N HIS A 584 -31.34 16.23 18.13
CA HIS A 584 -32.34 15.18 17.92
C HIS A 584 -32.24 14.01 18.92
N GLY A 585 -31.34 14.08 19.91
CA GLY A 585 -31.14 13.05 20.94
C GLY A 585 -30.08 12.00 20.57
N GLU A 586 -29.92 10.99 21.44
CA GLU A 586 -28.86 9.99 21.31
C GLU A 586 -29.11 8.99 20.18
N PHE A 587 -28.09 8.76 19.36
CA PHE A 587 -28.08 7.71 18.35
C PHE A 587 -28.15 6.32 19.00
N ARG A 588 -29.22 5.57 18.72
CA ARG A 588 -29.36 4.18 19.15
C ARG A 588 -28.72 3.25 18.12
N ARG A 589 -27.60 2.63 18.51
CA ARG A 589 -26.96 1.56 17.74
C ARG A 589 -27.85 0.32 17.69
N GLU A 590 -27.93 -0.28 16.52
CA GLU A 590 -28.55 -1.59 16.34
C GLU A 590 -27.47 -2.67 16.47
N ARG A 591 -27.85 -3.90 16.87
CA ARG A 591 -26.88 -5.00 17.10
C ARG A 591 -26.09 -5.42 15.85
N GLU A 592 -26.52 -4.97 14.67
CA GLU A 592 -26.00 -5.34 13.36
C GLU A 592 -25.08 -4.25 12.76
N ASP A 593 -24.95 -3.09 13.41
CA ASP A 593 -24.07 -2.01 12.95
C ASP A 593 -22.60 -2.35 13.23
N ASN A 594 -21.83 -2.57 12.16
CA ASN A 594 -20.36 -2.64 12.23
C ASN A 594 -19.73 -1.23 12.25
N ASP A 595 -20.30 -0.33 13.06
CA ASP A 595 -19.89 1.06 13.22
C ASP A 595 -19.63 1.37 14.70
N GLU A 596 -18.39 1.74 15.00
CA GLU A 596 -17.95 2.03 16.36
C GLU A 596 -18.01 3.53 16.70
N ASN A 597 -18.41 4.40 15.76
CA ASN A 597 -18.43 5.84 15.95
C ASN A 597 -19.57 6.31 16.87
N LEU A 598 -19.34 7.44 17.53
CA LEU A 598 -20.33 8.14 18.34
C LEU A 598 -20.78 9.39 17.56
N TYR A 599 -22.09 9.50 17.38
CA TYR A 599 -22.71 10.55 16.58
C TYR A 599 -23.53 11.48 17.46
N VAL A 600 -23.43 12.77 17.15
CA VAL A 600 -24.42 13.76 17.58
C VAL A 600 -25.31 14.10 16.41
N LEU A 601 -26.61 14.09 16.67
CA LEU A 601 -27.64 14.26 15.66
C LEU A 601 -28.34 15.59 15.89
N GLY A 602 -28.48 16.40 14.84
CA GLY A 602 -29.18 17.66 14.94
C GLY A 602 -29.56 18.27 13.60
N SER A 603 -29.93 19.55 13.62
CA SER A 603 -30.30 20.31 12.43
C SER A 603 -29.52 21.61 12.31
N ILE A 604 -29.22 22.02 11.06
CA ILE A 604 -28.79 23.38 10.71
C ILE A 604 -29.68 23.88 9.58
N GLY A 605 -30.48 24.90 9.87
CA GLY A 605 -31.53 25.38 8.98
C GLY A 605 -32.50 24.26 8.63
N LYS A 606 -32.55 23.88 7.36
CA LYS A 606 -33.40 22.79 6.85
C LYS A 606 -32.66 21.45 6.71
N HIS A 607 -31.37 21.40 7.03
CA HIS A 607 -30.56 20.19 6.88
C HIS A 607 -30.49 19.44 8.19
N LYS A 608 -30.74 18.12 8.15
CA LYS A 608 -30.42 17.23 9.27
C LYS A 608 -28.96 16.79 9.16
N THR A 609 -28.20 17.09 10.20
CA THR A 609 -26.74 16.98 10.25
C THR A 609 -26.32 15.93 11.27
N VAL A 610 -25.40 15.07 10.85
CA VAL A 610 -24.69 14.11 11.70
C VAL A 610 -23.32 14.67 11.98
N VAL A 611 -22.99 14.86 13.24
CA VAL A 611 -21.68 15.29 13.69
C VAL A 611 -20.93 14.10 14.28
N VAL A 612 -19.69 13.91 13.88
CA VAL A 612 -18.81 12.85 14.40
C VAL A 612 -17.44 13.42 14.72
N CYS A 613 -16.85 12.95 15.83
CA CYS A 613 -15.47 13.26 16.18
C CYS A 613 -14.58 12.04 15.99
N LEU A 614 -13.35 12.26 15.55
CA LEU A 614 -12.35 11.18 15.51
C LEU A 614 -12.12 10.61 16.92
N PRO A 615 -11.79 9.30 17.04
CA PRO A 615 -11.53 8.68 18.32
C PRO A 615 -10.41 9.41 19.08
N ALA A 616 -10.56 9.54 20.40
CA ALA A 616 -9.60 10.24 21.24
C ALA A 616 -8.16 9.73 21.04
N GLY A 617 -7.24 10.66 20.73
CA GLY A 617 -5.83 10.34 20.48
C GLY A 617 -5.52 9.77 19.08
N ARG A 618 -6.51 9.63 18.20
CA ARG A 618 -6.35 9.14 16.82
C ARG A 618 -6.72 10.22 15.80
N ILE A 619 -5.77 11.11 15.54
CA ILE A 619 -5.86 12.16 14.48
C ILE A 619 -5.16 11.71 13.19
N GLY A 620 -5.34 12.47 12.11
CA GLY A 620 -4.68 12.22 10.82
C GLY A 620 -5.58 11.59 9.74
N SER A 621 -5.00 11.32 8.57
CA SER A 621 -5.73 10.89 7.38
C SER A 621 -6.46 9.57 7.52
N ASN A 622 -5.86 8.56 8.17
CA ASN A 622 -6.42 7.21 8.24
C ASN A 622 -7.63 7.14 9.18
N PRO A 623 -7.59 7.70 10.42
CA PRO A 623 -8.78 7.80 11.25
C PRO A 623 -9.89 8.61 10.58
N ALA A 624 -9.55 9.73 9.93
CA ALA A 624 -10.54 10.54 9.22
C ALA A 624 -11.27 9.75 8.13
N ALA A 625 -10.53 9.03 7.28
CA ALA A 625 -11.11 8.18 6.24
C ALA A 625 -12.01 7.08 6.84
N ALA A 626 -11.56 6.39 7.90
CA ALA A 626 -12.32 5.32 8.53
C ALA A 626 -13.65 5.83 9.12
N VAL A 627 -13.61 6.94 9.85
CA VAL A 627 -14.80 7.57 10.44
C VAL A 627 -15.76 8.03 9.35
N ALA A 628 -15.26 8.68 8.29
CA ALA A 628 -16.09 9.11 7.18
C ALA A 628 -16.77 7.93 6.48
N THR A 629 -16.03 6.86 6.18
CA THR A 629 -16.57 5.67 5.52
C THR A 629 -17.64 4.99 6.38
N GLN A 630 -17.42 4.86 7.68
CA GLN A 630 -18.40 4.29 8.61
C GLN A 630 -19.63 5.19 8.74
N MET A 631 -19.46 6.52 8.89
CA MET A 631 -20.57 7.48 8.92
C MET A 631 -21.42 7.43 7.65
N MET A 632 -20.80 7.44 6.47
CA MET A 632 -21.53 7.32 5.21
C MET A 632 -22.18 5.94 5.03
N SER A 633 -21.64 4.91 5.70
CA SER A 633 -22.26 3.59 5.73
C SER A 633 -23.47 3.53 6.66
N THR A 634 -23.42 4.23 7.80
CA THR A 634 -24.50 4.26 8.79
C THR A 634 -25.63 5.22 8.41
N PHE A 635 -25.28 6.36 7.80
CA PHE A 635 -26.22 7.37 7.32
C PHE A 635 -26.14 7.45 5.79
N ARG A 636 -26.88 6.55 5.14
CA ARG A 636 -26.81 6.33 3.68
C ARG A 636 -27.18 7.54 2.84
N ASN A 637 -27.98 8.46 3.39
CA ASN A 637 -28.47 9.65 2.68
C ASN A 637 -27.57 10.89 2.85
N ILE A 638 -26.38 10.76 3.46
CA ILE A 638 -25.40 11.84 3.49
C ILE A 638 -24.96 12.17 2.06
N ARG A 639 -25.22 13.41 1.63
CA ARG A 639 -24.87 13.94 0.30
C ARG A 639 -23.72 14.94 0.36
N LEU A 640 -23.52 15.55 1.52
CA LEU A 640 -22.53 16.60 1.75
C LEU A 640 -21.70 16.22 2.96
N VAL A 641 -20.38 16.26 2.82
CA VAL A 641 -19.46 16.04 3.94
C VAL A 641 -18.63 17.31 4.15
N LEU A 642 -18.62 17.81 5.39
CA LEU A 642 -17.77 18.90 5.82
C LEU A 642 -16.73 18.35 6.79
N MET A 643 -15.46 18.72 6.58
CA MET A 643 -14.41 18.54 7.58
C MET A 643 -14.11 19.91 8.16
N VAL A 644 -14.59 20.13 9.39
CA VAL A 644 -14.52 21.43 10.07
C VAL A 644 -13.71 21.27 11.33
N GLY A 645 -12.71 22.13 11.49
CA GLY A 645 -11.87 22.11 12.68
C GLY A 645 -10.81 23.20 12.63
N ILE A 646 -9.69 22.97 13.30
CA ILE A 646 -8.60 23.94 13.37
C ILE A 646 -7.42 23.56 12.48
N GLY A 647 -6.64 24.56 12.10
CA GLY A 647 -5.39 24.39 11.37
C GLY A 647 -4.39 25.49 11.69
N GLY A 648 -3.16 25.31 11.23
CA GLY A 648 -2.11 26.31 11.38
C GLY A 648 -2.03 27.22 10.14
N GLY A 649 -2.11 28.52 10.33
CA GLY A 649 -2.16 29.50 9.25
C GLY A 649 -0.80 29.77 8.63
N VAL A 650 -0.81 30.20 7.37
CA VAL A 650 0.39 30.61 6.62
C VAL A 650 0.23 32.06 6.17
N PRO A 651 0.76 33.03 6.94
CA PRO A 651 0.72 34.43 6.55
C PRO A 651 1.68 34.69 5.38
N SER A 652 1.22 35.44 4.36
CA SER A 652 2.05 35.90 3.25
C SER A 652 1.75 37.35 2.89
N ALA A 653 2.48 37.92 1.92
CA ALA A 653 2.18 39.25 1.40
C ALA A 653 0.86 39.29 0.62
N GLU A 654 0.50 38.17 0.00
CA GLU A 654 -0.72 37.99 -0.81
C GLU A 654 -1.94 37.64 0.04
N ALA A 655 -1.74 36.98 1.20
CA ALA A 655 -2.80 36.58 2.11
C ALA A 655 -2.41 36.86 3.57
N ASP A 656 -3.04 37.89 4.15
CA ASP A 656 -2.82 38.31 5.54
C ASP A 656 -3.58 37.40 6.53
N VAL A 657 -3.27 36.09 6.57
CA VAL A 657 -3.90 35.11 7.46
C VAL A 657 -3.56 35.40 8.93
N ARG A 658 -4.57 35.50 9.79
CA ARG A 658 -4.46 35.82 11.23
C ARG A 658 -5.07 34.73 12.11
N LEU A 659 -4.68 34.68 13.39
CA LEU A 659 -5.32 33.79 14.36
C LEU A 659 -6.81 34.14 14.49
N GLY A 660 -7.67 33.12 14.49
CA GLY A 660 -9.13 33.26 14.47
C GLY A 660 -9.75 33.31 13.08
N ASP A 661 -8.99 33.64 12.04
CA ASP A 661 -9.49 33.61 10.66
C ASP A 661 -9.94 32.20 10.24
N VAL A 662 -10.72 32.14 9.17
CA VAL A 662 -11.17 30.89 8.55
C VAL A 662 -10.46 30.72 7.20
N VAL A 663 -9.93 29.53 6.94
CA VAL A 663 -9.41 29.11 5.63
C VAL A 663 -10.31 28.02 5.06
N VAL A 664 -10.79 28.25 3.85
CA VAL A 664 -11.66 27.32 3.12
C VAL A 664 -10.88 26.72 1.95
N GLY A 665 -10.88 25.38 1.87
CA GLY A 665 -10.22 24.64 0.80
C GLY A 665 -10.89 24.90 -0.55
N HIS A 666 -10.31 25.80 -1.34
CA HIS A 666 -10.83 26.25 -2.63
C HIS A 666 -9.84 25.94 -3.75
N PRO A 667 -10.27 25.36 -4.89
CA PRO A 667 -9.40 25.10 -6.03
C PRO A 667 -8.57 26.33 -6.42
N HIS A 668 -7.25 26.18 -6.45
CA HIS A 668 -6.34 27.29 -6.75
C HIS A 668 -5.11 26.77 -7.48
N SER A 669 -4.71 27.46 -8.55
CA SER A 669 -3.62 27.04 -9.43
C SER A 669 -3.82 25.59 -9.90
N ILE A 670 -2.89 24.68 -9.59
CA ILE A 670 -2.91 23.27 -9.98
C ILE A 670 -3.54 22.34 -8.92
N HIS A 671 -4.10 22.87 -7.84
CA HIS A 671 -4.59 22.11 -6.69
C HIS A 671 -6.10 22.19 -6.55
N GLY A 672 -6.75 21.06 -6.21
CA GLY A 672 -8.21 20.95 -6.04
C GLY A 672 -8.76 21.65 -4.78
N GLY A 673 -7.94 22.38 -4.02
CA GLY A 673 -8.29 23.03 -2.76
C GLY A 673 -7.61 22.40 -1.54
N VAL A 674 -7.15 21.15 -1.67
CA VAL A 674 -6.28 20.48 -0.70
C VAL A 674 -5.14 19.80 -1.45
N VAL A 675 -3.95 19.81 -0.86
CA VAL A 675 -2.78 19.09 -1.40
C VAL A 675 -2.12 18.30 -0.27
N GLN A 676 -1.85 17.01 -0.51
CA GLN A 676 -1.05 16.24 0.44
C GLN A 676 0.43 16.57 0.25
N TYR A 677 1.01 17.36 1.16
CA TYR A 677 2.35 17.94 0.95
C TYR A 677 3.48 16.94 1.22
N ASP A 678 3.23 15.90 2.00
CA ASP A 678 4.20 14.88 2.43
C ASP A 678 4.05 13.53 1.72
N MET A 679 3.15 13.45 0.72
CA MET A 679 3.03 12.25 -0.13
C MET A 679 3.90 12.36 -1.38
N GLY A 680 4.89 11.49 -1.49
CA GLY A 680 5.88 11.60 -2.53
C GLY A 680 7.01 10.60 -2.40
N LYS A 681 8.04 10.83 -3.20
CA LYS A 681 9.24 10.01 -3.26
C LYS A 681 10.40 10.79 -2.69
N THR A 682 11.15 10.20 -1.77
CA THR A 682 12.47 10.72 -1.42
C THR A 682 13.45 10.36 -2.54
N THR A 683 14.07 11.38 -3.15
CA THR A 683 15.04 11.23 -4.24
C THR A 683 16.40 11.79 -3.80
N PRO A 684 17.52 11.47 -4.49
CA PRO A 684 18.82 12.07 -4.20
C PRO A 684 18.84 13.61 -4.28
N SER A 685 17.90 14.21 -5.04
CA SER A 685 17.74 15.67 -5.17
C SER A 685 16.72 16.26 -4.20
N GLY A 686 16.17 15.47 -3.27
CA GLY A 686 15.17 15.90 -2.31
C GLY A 686 13.82 15.19 -2.47
N PHE A 687 12.79 15.73 -1.84
CA PHE A 687 11.45 15.16 -1.84
C PHE A 687 10.67 15.57 -3.10
N ALA A 688 10.18 14.58 -3.85
CA ALA A 688 9.36 14.78 -5.04
C ALA A 688 7.92 14.35 -4.74
N ARG A 689 7.03 15.32 -4.55
CA ARG A 689 5.60 15.09 -4.30
C ARG A 689 4.95 14.31 -5.45
N THR A 690 4.06 13.37 -5.13
CA THR A 690 3.32 12.57 -6.12
C THR A 690 1.85 12.46 -5.74
N GLY A 691 0.99 12.30 -6.74
CA GLY A 691 -0.46 12.16 -6.56
C GLY A 691 -1.20 13.49 -6.61
N MET A 692 -2.53 13.40 -6.62
CA MET A 692 -3.45 14.53 -6.61
C MET A 692 -4.67 14.18 -5.76
N LEU A 693 -5.26 15.19 -5.14
CA LEU A 693 -6.51 15.06 -4.39
C LEU A 693 -7.64 15.67 -5.22
N ASN A 694 -8.84 15.07 -5.13
CA ASN A 694 -10.04 15.59 -5.77
C ASN A 694 -10.39 17.00 -5.24
N MET A 695 -11.18 17.72 -6.03
CA MET A 695 -11.78 18.98 -5.62
C MET A 695 -13.11 18.78 -4.87
N PRO A 696 -13.53 19.73 -4.01
CA PRO A 696 -14.86 19.68 -3.42
C PRO A 696 -15.97 19.59 -4.47
N PRO A 697 -17.10 18.92 -4.18
CA PRO A 697 -18.19 18.78 -5.14
C PRO A 697 -18.71 20.13 -5.65
N PRO A 698 -19.18 20.20 -6.91
CA PRO A 698 -19.67 21.45 -7.51
C PRO A 698 -20.73 22.18 -6.69
N MET A 699 -21.59 21.44 -5.98
CA MET A 699 -22.61 22.02 -5.09
C MET A 699 -21.99 22.82 -3.94
N LEU A 700 -20.96 22.28 -3.28
CA LEU A 700 -20.26 22.98 -2.20
C LEU A 700 -19.50 24.20 -2.76
N LEU A 701 -18.87 24.09 -3.93
CA LEU A 701 -18.19 25.23 -4.57
C LEU A 701 -19.17 26.34 -4.99
N ALA A 702 -20.36 25.98 -5.50
CA ALA A 702 -21.42 26.93 -5.80
C ALA A 702 -21.94 27.63 -4.52
N ALA A 703 -22.05 26.88 -3.42
CA ALA A 703 -22.39 27.43 -2.12
C ALA A 703 -21.31 28.41 -1.60
N VAL A 704 -20.02 28.07 -1.75
CA VAL A 704 -18.92 29.00 -1.44
C VAL A 704 -19.05 30.30 -2.24
N ALA A 705 -19.31 30.21 -3.56
CA ALA A 705 -19.51 31.40 -4.39
C ALA A 705 -20.71 32.24 -3.91
N ARG A 706 -21.78 31.59 -3.43
CA ARG A 706 -22.95 32.27 -2.88
C ARG A 706 -22.65 32.97 -1.55
N VAL A 707 -21.92 32.34 -0.63
CA VAL A 707 -21.48 32.95 0.64
C VAL A 707 -20.64 34.20 0.36
N ARG A 708 -19.67 34.11 -0.55
CA ARG A 708 -18.84 35.25 -0.97
C ARG A 708 -19.66 36.38 -1.59
N ALA A 709 -20.66 36.05 -2.40
CA ALA A 709 -21.57 37.04 -2.97
C ALA A 709 -22.43 37.73 -1.89
N ASN A 710 -22.82 37.02 -0.83
CA ASN A 710 -23.53 37.62 0.30
C ASN A 710 -22.61 38.55 1.11
N GLU A 711 -21.36 38.14 1.34
CA GLU A 711 -20.32 38.95 1.99
C GLU A 711 -20.10 40.28 1.25
N PHE A 712 -19.88 40.25 -0.07
CA PHE A 712 -19.72 41.46 -0.89
C PHE A 712 -20.95 42.39 -0.88
N ARG A 713 -22.12 41.87 -0.52
CA ARG A 713 -23.37 42.63 -0.42
C ARG A 713 -23.69 43.07 1.00
N GLY A 714 -22.82 42.79 1.98
CA GLY A 714 -23.08 43.04 3.39
C GLY A 714 -24.28 42.25 3.93
N ARG A 715 -24.51 41.05 3.41
CA ARG A 715 -25.63 40.14 3.78
C ARG A 715 -25.18 38.85 4.44
N SER A 716 -23.90 38.75 4.79
CA SER A 716 -23.35 37.61 5.52
C SER A 716 -23.96 37.54 6.92
N LYS A 717 -24.36 36.35 7.37
CA LYS A 717 -24.76 36.10 8.77
C LYS A 717 -23.65 35.44 9.58
N PHE A 718 -22.43 35.41 9.05
CA PHE A 718 -21.28 34.82 9.71
C PHE A 718 -21.07 35.36 11.14
N HIS A 719 -21.11 36.68 11.32
CA HIS A 719 -20.98 37.31 12.64
C HIS A 719 -22.16 36.98 13.57
N ASP A 720 -23.38 36.89 13.05
CA ASP A 720 -24.55 36.48 13.82
C ASP A 720 -24.40 35.04 14.33
N HIS A 721 -23.82 34.15 13.50
CA HIS A 721 -23.53 32.77 13.90
C HIS A 721 -22.39 32.71 14.93
N LEU A 722 -21.33 33.50 14.76
CA LEU A 722 -20.20 33.54 15.68
C LEU A 722 -20.59 34.08 17.06
N SER A 723 -21.42 35.12 17.12
CA SER A 723 -21.87 35.71 18.39
C SER A 723 -22.58 34.72 19.32
N LYS A 724 -23.31 33.72 18.76
CA LYS A 724 -23.91 32.64 19.55
C LYS A 724 -22.87 31.80 20.29
N LEU A 725 -21.73 31.54 19.66
CA LEU A 725 -20.65 30.80 20.30
C LEU A 725 -19.98 31.64 21.39
N GLU A 726 -19.94 32.96 21.26
CA GLU A 726 -19.36 33.84 22.28
C GLU A 726 -20.13 33.86 23.61
N ASP A 727 -21.40 33.43 23.62
CA ASP A 727 -22.16 33.22 24.86
C ASP A 727 -21.55 32.10 25.72
N VAL A 728 -20.90 31.13 25.08
CA VAL A 728 -20.16 30.07 25.77
C VAL A 728 -18.75 30.57 26.07
N ALA A 729 -18.47 30.71 27.37
CA ALA A 729 -17.24 31.32 27.87
C ALA A 729 -15.94 30.74 27.27
N ARG A 730 -15.93 29.48 26.83
CA ARG A 730 -14.76 28.83 26.21
C ARG A 730 -14.48 29.32 24.79
N PHE A 731 -15.50 29.73 24.04
CA PHE A 731 -15.41 30.20 22.66
C PHE A 731 -15.34 31.73 22.55
N GLN A 732 -15.20 32.46 23.66
CA GLN A 732 -15.05 33.90 23.64
C GLN A 732 -13.72 34.36 23.06
N ARG A 733 -13.76 35.33 22.14
CA ARG A 733 -12.59 35.98 21.56
C ARG A 733 -11.59 36.47 22.61
N ALA A 734 -12.10 37.08 23.68
CA ALA A 734 -11.30 37.63 24.78
C ALA A 734 -10.43 36.59 25.49
N ARG A 735 -10.78 35.30 25.43
CA ARG A 735 -10.00 34.21 26.04
C ARG A 735 -8.93 33.61 25.13
N ALA A 736 -8.98 33.90 23.83
CA ALA A 736 -8.02 33.37 22.88
C ALA A 736 -6.64 34.03 23.01
N GLY A 737 -6.57 35.27 23.52
CA GLY A 737 -5.35 36.05 23.66
C GLY A 737 -5.07 36.96 22.45
N HIS A 738 -3.87 37.53 22.39
CA HIS A 738 -3.50 38.44 21.30
C HIS A 738 -3.07 37.68 20.04
N ASP A 739 -3.36 38.27 18.88
CA ASP A 739 -2.82 37.80 17.60
C ASP A 739 -1.38 38.33 17.44
N ILE A 740 -0.39 37.45 17.59
CA ILE A 740 1.03 37.82 17.54
C ILE A 740 1.74 36.90 16.55
N LEU A 741 2.25 37.48 15.47
CA LEU A 741 3.11 36.81 14.50
C LEU A 741 4.58 37.12 14.81
N PHE A 742 5.43 36.09 14.78
CA PHE A 742 6.88 36.24 14.93
C PHE A 742 7.59 36.04 13.58
N GLN A 743 8.81 36.54 13.48
CA GLN A 743 9.68 36.32 12.31
C GLN A 743 9.86 34.82 12.08
N ALA A 744 9.81 34.36 10.82
CA ALA A 744 9.87 32.93 10.49
C ALA A 744 11.16 32.22 10.94
N THR A 745 12.25 32.97 11.14
CA THR A 745 13.55 32.46 11.62
C THR A 745 13.68 32.43 13.14
N TYR A 746 12.66 32.87 13.88
CA TYR A 746 12.67 32.91 15.33
C TYR A 746 12.01 31.66 15.91
N ASP A 747 12.78 30.90 16.68
CA ASP A 747 12.26 29.81 17.50
C ASP A 747 11.78 30.33 18.85
N HIS A 748 10.54 29.97 19.20
CA HIS A 748 9.91 30.42 20.43
C HIS A 748 10.60 29.83 21.67
N ALA A 749 10.82 30.66 22.69
CA ALA A 749 11.56 30.28 23.90
C ALA A 749 10.72 29.46 24.91
N GLY A 750 9.38 29.41 24.74
CA GLY A 750 8.43 28.80 25.68
C GLY A 750 7.66 27.61 25.08
N HIS A 751 7.21 26.70 25.93
CA HIS A 751 6.49 25.49 25.50
C HIS A 751 5.00 25.73 25.18
N GLN A 752 4.29 26.57 25.95
CA GLN A 752 2.82 26.71 25.85
C GLN A 752 2.30 28.15 25.71
N THR A 753 3.11 29.17 26.03
CA THR A 753 2.77 30.59 25.87
C THR A 753 3.94 31.38 25.29
N CYS A 754 3.65 32.54 24.70
CA CYS A 754 4.63 33.48 24.16
C CYS A 754 5.12 34.51 25.19
N ASP A 755 4.82 34.37 26.48
CA ASP A 755 5.15 35.39 27.50
C ASP A 755 6.67 35.60 27.66
N GLY A 756 7.46 34.54 27.39
CA GLY A 756 8.92 34.58 27.38
C GLY A 756 9.53 34.88 26.01
N CYS A 757 8.73 35.09 24.97
CA CYS A 757 9.22 35.34 23.62
C CYS A 757 9.66 36.80 23.45
N ARG A 758 10.72 36.97 22.67
CA ARG A 758 11.36 38.27 22.43
C ARG A 758 10.43 39.23 21.67
N PRO A 759 10.01 40.37 22.25
CA PRO A 759 9.14 41.33 21.57
C PRO A 759 9.77 41.91 20.29
N ASP A 760 11.11 42.04 20.25
CA ASP A 760 11.85 42.54 19.07
C ASP A 760 11.79 41.59 17.86
N LYS A 761 11.26 40.38 18.04
CA LYS A 761 11.06 39.37 16.99
C LYS A 761 9.64 39.29 16.47
N GLN A 762 8.72 40.09 17.03
CA GLN A 762 7.36 40.20 16.53
C GLN A 762 7.33 40.95 15.20
N VAL A 763 6.46 40.51 14.29
CA VAL A 763 6.23 41.15 13.00
C VAL A 763 5.15 42.21 13.16
N THR A 764 5.50 43.47 12.95
CA THR A 764 4.52 44.56 12.89
C THR A 764 3.66 44.41 11.65
N ARG A 765 2.35 44.26 11.85
CA ARG A 765 1.36 44.16 10.76
C ARG A 765 0.44 45.37 10.77
N PRO A 766 0.03 45.89 9.59
CA PRO A 766 -0.93 46.97 9.52
C PRO A 766 -2.29 46.54 10.09
N GLN A 767 -3.06 47.50 10.59
CA GLN A 767 -4.46 47.27 10.92
C GLN A 767 -5.22 46.95 9.63
N ARG A 768 -6.16 45.99 9.67
CA ARG A 768 -7.02 45.69 8.51
C ARG A 768 -7.91 46.88 8.21
N GLU A 769 -8.16 47.13 6.93
CA GLU A 769 -9.13 48.14 6.48
C GLU A 769 -10.58 47.75 6.81
N SER A 770 -10.85 46.45 6.91
CA SER A 770 -12.15 45.93 7.34
C SER A 770 -12.38 46.16 8.83
N THR A 771 -13.63 46.49 9.18
CA THR A 771 -14.09 46.57 10.58
C THR A 771 -14.34 45.19 11.20
N GLU A 772 -14.30 44.12 10.39
CA GLU A 772 -14.53 42.75 10.84
C GLU A 772 -13.26 42.16 11.47
N GLU A 773 -13.40 41.61 12.67
CA GLU A 773 -12.28 41.04 13.45
C GLU A 773 -11.74 39.73 12.83
N VAL A 774 -12.57 39.00 12.11
CA VAL A 774 -12.28 37.68 11.51
C VAL A 774 -12.44 37.75 10.00
N ALA A 775 -11.44 37.27 9.25
CA ALA A 775 -11.49 37.19 7.78
C ALA A 775 -11.62 35.73 7.30
N VAL A 776 -12.24 35.57 6.13
CA VAL A 776 -12.34 34.28 5.45
C VAL A 776 -11.43 34.27 4.21
N HIS A 777 -10.52 33.30 4.16
CA HIS A 777 -9.58 33.13 3.07
C HIS A 777 -9.92 31.88 2.25
N TYR A 778 -9.81 31.99 0.92
CA TYR A 778 -10.16 30.92 -0.01
C TYR A 778 -8.92 30.51 -0.80
N GLY A 779 -8.41 29.30 -0.58
CA GLY A 779 -7.22 28.83 -1.27
C GLY A 779 -6.84 27.38 -0.94
N THR A 780 -5.61 27.02 -1.27
CA THR A 780 -5.13 25.64 -1.07
C THR A 780 -4.72 25.42 0.39
N ILE A 781 -5.18 24.29 0.95
CA ILE A 781 -4.78 23.79 2.27
C ILE A 781 -3.77 22.64 2.09
N ALA A 782 -2.65 22.69 2.79
CA ALA A 782 -1.66 21.62 2.83
C ALA A 782 -2.02 20.59 3.92
N SER A 783 -2.26 19.35 3.50
CA SER A 783 -2.58 18.23 4.38
C SER A 783 -1.40 17.27 4.51
N GLY A 784 -1.14 16.71 5.69
CA GLY A 784 -0.10 15.71 5.85
C GLY A 784 -0.16 14.93 7.16
N ASN A 785 0.63 13.88 7.26
CA ASN A 785 0.74 13.03 8.45
C ASN A 785 1.74 13.57 9.49
N GLN A 786 2.43 14.68 9.17
CA GLN A 786 3.33 15.37 10.08
C GLN A 786 2.76 16.72 10.51
N VAL A 787 2.98 17.06 11.78
CA VAL A 787 2.67 18.39 12.30
C VAL A 787 3.76 19.36 11.83
N MET A 788 3.38 20.40 11.09
CA MET A 788 4.30 21.50 10.77
C MET A 788 4.62 22.32 12.03
N ARG A 789 5.90 22.34 12.43
CA ARG A 789 6.38 23.05 13.64
C ARG A 789 7.55 24.00 13.37
N THR A 790 7.78 24.36 12.11
CA THR A 790 8.92 25.18 11.72
C THR A 790 8.45 26.19 10.69
N ALA A 791 8.48 27.48 11.05
CA ALA A 791 8.01 28.54 10.15
C ALA A 791 8.85 28.64 8.86
N THR A 792 10.16 28.35 8.92
CA THR A 792 10.99 28.32 7.71
C THR A 792 10.61 27.19 6.76
N GLU A 793 10.31 25.99 7.28
CA GLU A 793 9.85 24.87 6.44
C GLU A 793 8.43 25.08 5.94
N ARG A 794 7.53 25.65 6.77
CA ARG A 794 6.20 26.11 6.38
C ARG A 794 6.27 27.04 5.17
N ASP A 795 7.11 28.07 5.23
CA ASP A 795 7.24 29.04 4.14
C ASP A 795 7.85 28.41 2.89
N ARG A 796 8.84 27.52 3.05
CA ARG A 796 9.46 26.75 1.96
C ARG A 796 8.42 25.90 1.24
N VAL A 797 7.67 25.08 1.98
CA VAL A 797 6.64 24.18 1.45
C VAL A 797 5.49 24.98 0.83
N SER A 798 5.06 26.07 1.47
CA SER A 798 4.03 26.94 0.91
C SER A 798 4.45 27.50 -0.44
N LYS A 799 5.69 28.02 -0.55
CA LYS A 799 6.22 28.53 -1.82
C LYS A 799 6.32 27.44 -2.90
N GLU A 800 6.77 26.23 -2.56
CA GLU A 800 6.83 25.09 -3.48
C GLU A 800 5.45 24.62 -3.99
N LEU A 801 4.40 24.90 -3.22
CA LEU A 801 3.01 24.56 -3.50
C LEU A 801 2.21 25.71 -4.14
N GLY A 802 2.86 26.83 -4.44
CA GLY A 802 2.19 27.99 -5.03
C GLY A 802 1.37 28.82 -4.05
N GLY A 803 1.74 28.83 -2.76
CA GLY A 803 1.16 29.68 -1.72
C GLY A 803 -0.04 29.04 -1.01
N VAL A 804 0.19 27.96 -0.25
CA VAL A 804 -0.87 27.40 0.62
C VAL A 804 -1.14 28.31 1.81
N LEU A 805 -2.38 28.30 2.29
CA LEU A 805 -2.86 29.22 3.33
C LEU A 805 -2.92 28.60 4.73
N CYS A 806 -2.93 27.27 4.80
CA CYS A 806 -3.11 26.53 6.05
C CYS A 806 -2.45 25.16 5.97
N PHE A 807 -1.94 24.65 7.10
CA PHE A 807 -1.57 23.26 7.31
C PHE A 807 -2.54 22.55 8.26
N GLU A 808 -2.91 21.32 7.93
CA GLU A 808 -3.75 20.43 8.75
C GLU A 808 -3.41 18.95 8.48
N MET A 809 -4.07 17.99 9.15
CA MET A 809 -3.62 16.58 9.13
C MET A 809 -4.63 15.55 8.62
N GLU A 810 -5.88 15.93 8.38
CA GLU A 810 -6.96 14.97 8.09
C GLU A 810 -7.37 14.98 6.61
N GLY A 811 -7.35 16.13 5.95
CA GLY A 811 -7.98 16.36 4.64
C GLY A 811 -7.54 15.39 3.55
N ALA A 812 -6.28 14.97 3.53
CA ALA A 812 -5.75 14.02 2.56
C ALA A 812 -6.49 12.67 2.54
N GLY A 813 -7.02 12.22 3.70
CA GLY A 813 -7.78 10.98 3.79
C GLY A 813 -9.22 11.08 3.29
N LEU A 814 -9.77 12.30 3.22
CA LEU A 814 -11.18 12.54 2.95
C LEU A 814 -11.46 12.94 1.50
N MET A 815 -10.60 13.77 0.91
CA MET A 815 -10.89 14.41 -0.38
C MET A 815 -11.20 13.42 -1.50
N ASN A 816 -10.53 12.25 -1.54
CA ASN A 816 -10.74 11.25 -2.58
C ASN A 816 -11.92 10.30 -2.32
N ASN A 817 -12.36 10.17 -1.07
CA ASN A 817 -13.30 9.12 -0.65
C ASN A 817 -14.69 9.65 -0.26
N SER A 818 -14.79 10.92 0.15
CA SER A 818 -16.01 11.45 0.80
C SER A 818 -16.54 12.74 0.18
N ALA A 819 -15.98 13.18 -0.95
CA ALA A 819 -16.35 14.42 -1.66
C ALA A 819 -16.66 15.60 -0.68
N CYS A 820 -15.66 15.98 0.11
CA CYS A 820 -15.84 16.92 1.23
C CYS A 820 -15.34 18.34 0.92
N LEU A 821 -15.80 19.32 1.71
CA LEU A 821 -15.19 20.66 1.80
C LEU A 821 -14.43 20.80 3.12
N MET A 822 -13.18 21.29 3.03
CA MET A 822 -12.34 21.56 4.19
C MET A 822 -12.54 23.00 4.68
N VAL A 823 -12.79 23.16 5.98
CA VAL A 823 -12.92 24.45 6.66
C VAL A 823 -12.05 24.46 7.91
N ARG A 824 -11.06 25.35 7.97
CA ARG A 824 -10.10 25.42 9.06
C ARG A 824 -10.09 26.79 9.72
N GLY A 825 -10.39 26.83 11.02
CA GLY A 825 -10.12 27.99 11.84
C GLY A 825 -8.66 28.03 12.24
N ILE A 826 -8.04 29.20 12.18
CA ILE A 826 -6.60 29.33 12.38
C ILE A 826 -6.27 29.49 13.87
N CYS A 827 -5.61 28.47 14.46
CA CYS A 827 -5.28 28.44 15.89
C CYS A 827 -3.80 28.65 16.21
N ASP A 828 -2.92 28.45 15.25
CA ASP A 828 -1.49 28.77 15.33
C ASP A 828 -0.96 29.16 13.94
N TYR A 829 0.34 29.40 13.83
CA TYR A 829 0.99 29.78 12.56
C TYR A 829 1.83 28.66 11.96
N SER A 830 1.59 27.39 12.30
CA SER A 830 2.43 26.26 11.86
C SER A 830 3.93 26.47 12.14
N ASP A 831 4.25 27.12 13.26
CA ASP A 831 5.62 27.41 13.69
C ASP A 831 5.98 26.60 14.95
N SER A 832 7.11 26.93 15.59
CA SER A 832 7.57 26.18 16.76
C SER A 832 6.63 26.27 17.97
N HIS A 833 5.69 27.22 17.98
CA HIS A 833 4.73 27.46 19.04
C HIS A 833 3.31 27.00 18.67
N LYS A 834 2.79 26.05 19.46
CA LYS A 834 1.37 25.65 19.38
C LYS A 834 0.57 26.47 20.39
N ASN A 835 -0.14 27.47 19.90
CA ASN A 835 -0.98 28.28 20.77
C ASN A 835 -2.31 27.60 21.08
N LYS A 836 -2.38 26.92 22.23
CA LYS A 836 -3.60 26.18 22.62
C LYS A 836 -4.77 27.09 23.00
N SER A 837 -4.54 28.35 23.39
CA SER A 837 -5.62 29.26 23.81
C SER A 837 -6.56 29.62 22.66
N TRP A 838 -6.05 29.63 21.42
CA TRP A 838 -6.82 29.97 20.24
C TRP A 838 -7.66 28.81 19.68
N GLN A 839 -7.39 27.55 20.07
CA GLN A 839 -8.06 26.40 19.49
C GLN A 839 -9.59 26.46 19.63
N ALA A 840 -10.09 26.90 20.79
CA ALA A 840 -11.52 27.03 21.00
C ALA A 840 -12.12 28.10 20.07
N TYR A 841 -11.61 29.33 20.13
CA TYR A 841 -12.12 30.42 19.29
C TYR A 841 -12.05 30.09 17.80
N ALA A 842 -10.92 29.54 17.34
CA ALA A 842 -10.73 29.11 15.95
C ALA A 842 -11.70 27.99 15.53
N ALA A 843 -11.96 27.00 16.41
CA ALA A 843 -12.98 25.99 16.14
C ALA A 843 -14.37 26.62 16.01
N GLY A 844 -14.68 27.62 16.85
CA GLY A 844 -15.91 28.39 16.78
C GLY A 844 -16.06 29.18 15.48
N THR A 845 -15.03 29.89 15.02
CA THR A 845 -15.09 30.63 13.75
C THR A 845 -15.25 29.70 12.56
N ALA A 846 -14.59 28.54 12.55
CA ALA A 846 -14.79 27.51 11.52
C ALA A 846 -16.23 26.97 11.51
N ALA A 847 -16.80 26.67 12.69
CA ALA A 847 -18.16 26.16 12.83
C ALA A 847 -19.22 27.19 12.41
N ALA A 848 -19.04 28.46 12.80
CA ALA A 848 -19.92 29.56 12.38
C ALA A 848 -19.94 29.73 10.85
N TRP A 849 -18.77 29.62 10.20
CA TRP A 849 -18.69 29.69 8.74
C TRP A 849 -19.34 28.48 8.06
N ALA A 850 -19.15 27.27 8.59
CA ALA A 850 -19.81 26.08 8.09
C ALA A 850 -21.35 26.18 8.18
N LYS A 851 -21.87 26.81 9.24
CA LYS A 851 -23.32 27.11 9.35
C LYS A 851 -23.80 28.11 8.30
N GLU A 852 -23.06 29.18 8.04
CA GLU A 852 -23.37 30.13 6.95
C GLU A 852 -23.44 29.40 5.60
N LEU A 853 -22.48 28.51 5.34
CA LEU A 853 -22.43 27.71 4.12
C LEU A 853 -23.68 26.82 3.98
N LEU A 854 -24.04 26.07 5.02
CA LEU A 854 -25.23 25.21 4.98
C LEU A 854 -26.53 26.01 4.82
N SER A 855 -26.57 27.24 5.34
CA SER A 855 -27.74 28.13 5.25
C SER A 855 -28.03 28.62 3.83
N VAL A 856 -27.05 28.59 2.92
CA VAL A 856 -27.24 28.96 1.50
C VAL A 856 -27.47 27.76 0.58
N ILE A 857 -27.30 26.53 1.09
CA ILE A 857 -27.56 25.30 0.34
C ILE A 857 -29.04 24.96 0.46
N PRO A 858 -29.77 24.78 -0.65
CA PRO A 858 -31.15 24.30 -0.60
C PRO A 858 -31.21 22.91 0.04
N ALA A 859 -32.13 22.71 0.99
CA ALA A 859 -32.46 21.35 1.42
C ALA A 859 -33.02 20.56 0.23
N ALA A 860 -32.73 19.27 0.19
CA ALA A 860 -33.46 18.37 -0.70
C ALA A 860 -34.91 18.35 -0.18
N ASP A 861 -35.82 19.02 -0.90
CA ASP A 861 -37.24 18.98 -0.55
C ASP A 861 -37.71 17.52 -0.51
N GLU A 862 -38.56 17.22 0.46
CA GLU A 862 -39.36 15.98 0.57
C GLU A 862 -40.06 15.76 -0.78
N ALA A 863 -39.54 14.83 -1.59
CA ALA A 863 -40.13 14.38 -2.84
C ALA A 863 -40.68 12.97 -2.68
#